data_AF-A0A0K0FGE8-F1
#
_entry.id   AF-A0A0K0FGE8-F1
#
_cell.length_a   1.000
_cell.length_b   1.000
_cell.length_c   1.000
_cell.angle_alpha   90.00
_cell.angle_beta   90.00
_cell.angle_gamma   90.00
#
_symmetry.space_group_name_H-M   'P 1'
#
loop_
_entity.id
_entity.type
_entity.pdbx_description
1 polymer ?
#
loop_
_entity_poly.entity_id
_entity_poly.type
_entity_poly.pdbx_seq_one_letter_code
_entity_poly.pdbx_strand_id
1 'polypeptide(L)'
;MLVKILPILFIISNDISSYSQNNDYESVVIQENNCPFTLLAEQKIITIRFNALKKYDTEQRQYENIKFKEIRILHLEWDEVKRIALHGKLCGLTVGIDDTSIRKYNITYSTGYYVGHNFDNIIEPIYCNIQQCDLGLVFFDRTKNAEILNDLKKNHTVEHAVLMVVKSSDNKMLLGIRSHHKVNIILGICPYINWVQKKGVLKFIPEEHIRDNGYTEESNKFSHIVVPFYKKNENSDEFICGKLKQPTMPDFLIGFKLSEDNEDKTISEDINPLEDELKCKSGGAIEKHCHFGYLEKDTNYMSERIMEVIKVRSKSLTYNFYAGQKIYIYFCEKIFKSLENTSKHLRLKKPHITERVSCIRNLKKGIKANILPSIGSVDSIKKNERLNIFYRLIQPDDLNKKHSFRCLSKVNGTNKAHMEEFYSRTAKFSIKSEEDPNIVYTSSKNEIAFIDKEIKNYGSYRCKESDPISLFDKNFITMDKVYYLPYEGAEMKFVESHVDDTYQSDIGCNKQYETFGELKKMTIIFGQNVSDPISIEDFSNSTDTIDIKEGKIIYKPPKDVLGVTIECTYKTPAETTFYTRKDTFISKSHDTGVKNNATKVITKEKVVTQVKNNSTPWVIGIVIAVILFCTIVIVVAYLIVRRIKKRRAENSLSLSFTGVSNLSKSSSKGSRSMSGSKSKTRGGSRSTSKSNASKTARSGKNSKSGTRSSNFTSNTTRNSKSTTSTNRGKNYYNNVKLAAK
;
A
#
# COMPACT_ATOMS: atom_id res chain seq x y z
N MET A 1 -68.35 -27.52 -57.95
CA MET A 1 -67.04 -26.89 -58.26
C MET A 1 -66.47 -26.04 -57.10
N LEU A 2 -67.04 -26.10 -55.90
CA LEU A 2 -66.67 -25.27 -54.74
C LEU A 2 -66.03 -26.05 -53.56
N VAL A 3 -65.61 -27.31 -53.81
CA VAL A 3 -65.05 -28.21 -52.76
C VAL A 3 -63.55 -28.47 -52.97
N LYS A 4 -62.94 -27.94 -54.04
CA LYS A 4 -61.51 -28.14 -54.34
C LYS A 4 -60.58 -26.99 -53.93
N ILE A 5 -61.10 -25.90 -53.35
CA ILE A 5 -60.30 -24.72 -52.93
C ILE A 5 -60.04 -24.69 -51.41
N LEU A 6 -60.76 -25.52 -50.63
CA LEU A 6 -60.60 -25.57 -49.17
C LEU A 6 -59.19 -26.01 -48.67
N PRO A 7 -58.46 -26.94 -49.33
CA PRO A 7 -57.13 -27.34 -48.86
C PRO A 7 -56.07 -26.24 -49.07
N ILE A 8 -56.27 -25.36 -50.05
CA ILE A 8 -55.32 -24.28 -50.38
C ILE A 8 -55.49 -23.10 -49.41
N LEU A 9 -56.71 -22.83 -48.94
CA LEU A 9 -56.95 -21.85 -47.87
C LEU A 9 -56.41 -22.30 -46.50
N PHE A 10 -56.36 -23.61 -46.22
CA PHE A 10 -55.75 -24.11 -44.98
C PHE A 10 -54.22 -24.06 -44.98
N ILE A 11 -53.56 -24.14 -46.14
CA ILE A 11 -52.10 -23.96 -46.24
C ILE A 11 -51.74 -22.47 -46.07
N ILE A 12 -52.54 -21.54 -46.59
CA ILE A 12 -52.31 -20.10 -46.40
C ILE A 12 -52.67 -19.66 -44.97
N SER A 13 -53.61 -20.31 -44.29
CA SER A 13 -53.93 -20.00 -42.88
C SER A 13 -52.91 -20.53 -41.87
N ASN A 14 -52.21 -21.63 -42.17
CA ASN A 14 -51.17 -22.16 -41.27
C ASN A 14 -49.87 -21.34 -41.32
N ASP A 15 -49.54 -20.71 -42.44
CA ASP A 15 -48.36 -19.82 -42.55
C ASP A 15 -48.59 -18.41 -41.98
N ILE A 16 -49.83 -18.03 -41.67
CA ILE A 16 -50.12 -16.78 -40.94
C ILE A 16 -50.12 -17.00 -39.41
N SER A 17 -50.25 -18.25 -38.94
CA SER A 17 -50.27 -18.59 -37.51
C SER A 17 -48.88 -18.86 -36.89
N SER A 18 -47.84 -19.04 -37.72
CA SER A 18 -46.46 -19.27 -37.27
C SER A 18 -45.66 -17.98 -37.00
N TYR A 19 -46.23 -16.81 -37.30
CA TYR A 19 -45.61 -15.49 -37.06
C TYR A 19 -45.96 -14.87 -35.70
N SER A 20 -46.60 -15.63 -34.81
CA SER A 20 -46.73 -15.34 -33.38
C SER A 20 -45.92 -16.34 -32.56
N GLN A 21 -44.65 -16.57 -32.93
CA GLN A 21 -43.68 -16.93 -31.91
C GLN A 21 -43.70 -15.77 -30.90
N ASN A 22 -44.08 -16.07 -29.66
CA ASN A 22 -43.94 -15.21 -28.49
C ASN A 22 -42.50 -14.70 -28.44
N ASN A 23 -42.24 -13.61 -29.17
CA ASN A 23 -40.92 -13.04 -29.29
C ASN A 23 -40.66 -12.34 -27.95
N ASP A 24 -40.00 -13.08 -27.08
CA ASP A 24 -39.61 -12.72 -25.73
C ASP A 24 -38.40 -11.76 -25.80
N TYR A 25 -38.71 -10.49 -26.07
CA TYR A 25 -37.76 -9.39 -26.13
C TYR A 25 -38.32 -8.13 -25.49
N GLU A 26 -37.42 -7.24 -25.13
CA GLU A 26 -37.73 -5.88 -24.67
C GLU A 26 -36.73 -4.88 -25.29
N SER A 27 -37.13 -3.63 -25.50
CA SER A 27 -36.23 -2.60 -26.04
C SER A 27 -35.85 -1.60 -24.94
N VAL A 28 -34.58 -1.24 -24.89
CA VAL A 28 -34.06 -0.15 -24.05
C VAL A 28 -33.26 0.81 -24.89
N VAL A 29 -33.16 2.06 -24.44
CA VAL A 29 -32.32 3.07 -25.08
C VAL A 29 -31.08 3.28 -24.25
N ILE A 30 -29.91 3.32 -24.89
CA ILE A 30 -28.68 3.84 -24.29
C ILE A 30 -28.33 5.17 -24.93
N GLN A 31 -27.94 6.13 -24.11
CA GLN A 31 -27.46 7.43 -24.56
C GLN A 31 -26.34 7.94 -23.66
N GLU A 32 -25.61 8.94 -24.15
CA GLU A 32 -24.72 9.73 -23.30
C GLU A 32 -25.56 10.48 -22.25
N ASN A 33 -25.09 10.51 -21.01
CA ASN A 33 -25.72 11.33 -19.99
C ASN A 33 -25.36 12.81 -20.21
N ASN A 34 -26.37 13.66 -20.47
CA ASN A 34 -26.16 15.08 -20.73
C ASN A 34 -25.93 15.90 -19.45
N CYS A 35 -24.93 16.77 -19.51
CA CYS A 35 -24.45 17.53 -18.37
C CYS A 35 -23.81 18.86 -18.83
N PRO A 36 -24.53 20.00 -18.86
CA PRO A 36 -25.95 20.25 -18.53
C PRO A 36 -26.92 20.09 -19.72
N PHE A 37 -28.22 19.96 -19.39
CA PHE A 37 -29.41 19.54 -20.15
C PHE A 37 -29.76 20.24 -21.49
N THR A 38 -28.83 20.83 -22.22
CA THR A 38 -29.20 21.75 -23.32
C THR A 38 -29.55 21.10 -24.66
N LEU A 39 -29.27 19.80 -24.88
CA LEU A 39 -29.54 19.12 -26.16
C LEU A 39 -30.01 17.68 -25.92
N LEU A 40 -30.89 17.15 -26.77
CA LEU A 40 -31.21 15.73 -26.80
C LEU A 40 -29.97 14.98 -27.33
N ALA A 41 -29.38 14.11 -26.52
CA ALA A 41 -28.30 13.25 -26.99
C ALA A 41 -28.87 12.27 -28.03
N GLU A 42 -28.05 11.90 -29.01
CA GLU A 42 -28.39 10.80 -29.90
C GLU A 42 -28.60 9.52 -29.07
N GLN A 43 -29.65 8.79 -29.42
CA GLN A 43 -30.09 7.60 -28.72
C GLN A 43 -29.77 6.35 -29.55
N LYS A 44 -29.26 5.32 -28.89
CA LYS A 44 -29.09 4.00 -29.49
C LYS A 44 -30.09 3.03 -28.87
N ILE A 45 -30.98 2.50 -29.69
CA ILE A 45 -31.93 1.45 -29.28
C ILE A 45 -31.19 0.10 -29.21
N ILE A 46 -31.39 -0.62 -28.12
CA ILE A 46 -30.90 -1.97 -27.88
C ILE A 46 -32.11 -2.88 -27.68
N THR A 47 -32.30 -3.83 -28.59
CA THR A 47 -33.31 -4.89 -28.41
C THR A 47 -32.71 -6.07 -27.64
N ILE A 48 -33.22 -6.29 -26.43
CA ILE A 48 -32.84 -7.37 -25.53
C ILE A 48 -33.64 -8.62 -25.89
N ARG A 49 -33.02 -9.58 -26.56
CA ARG A 49 -33.60 -10.91 -26.78
C ARG A 49 -33.11 -11.84 -25.68
N PHE A 50 -33.92 -12.07 -24.64
CA PHE A 50 -33.46 -12.75 -23.42
C PHE A 50 -32.80 -14.09 -23.70
N ASN A 51 -33.40 -14.92 -24.56
CA ASN A 51 -32.88 -16.24 -24.91
C ASN A 51 -31.56 -16.21 -25.71
N ALA A 52 -31.22 -15.10 -26.35
CA ALA A 52 -29.97 -14.92 -27.09
C ALA A 52 -28.83 -14.38 -26.22
N LEU A 53 -29.14 -13.81 -25.04
CA LEU A 53 -28.10 -13.33 -24.12
C LEU A 53 -27.32 -14.50 -23.53
N LYS A 54 -26.00 -14.31 -23.38
CA LYS A 54 -25.12 -15.29 -22.75
C LYS A 54 -25.48 -15.44 -21.27
N LYS A 55 -25.51 -16.68 -20.79
CA LYS A 55 -25.69 -16.98 -19.36
C LYS A 55 -24.47 -16.52 -18.55
N TYR A 56 -24.72 -15.87 -17.42
CA TYR A 56 -23.69 -15.63 -16.41
C TYR A 56 -23.54 -16.90 -15.58
N ASP A 57 -22.35 -17.52 -15.63
CA ASP A 57 -22.06 -18.73 -14.86
C ASP A 57 -21.86 -18.37 -13.38
N THR A 58 -22.96 -18.45 -12.63
CA THR A 58 -23.03 -18.19 -11.20
C THR A 58 -24.06 -19.10 -10.54
N GLU A 59 -23.78 -19.50 -9.30
CA GLU A 59 -24.72 -20.24 -8.46
C GLU A 59 -25.78 -19.33 -7.83
N GLN A 60 -25.64 -18.01 -7.97
CA GLN A 60 -26.60 -17.05 -7.46
C GLN A 60 -27.96 -17.21 -8.16
N ARG A 61 -28.99 -17.55 -7.37
CA ARG A 61 -30.41 -17.68 -7.80
C ARG A 61 -31.34 -16.68 -7.12
N GLN A 62 -30.78 -15.82 -6.28
CA GLN A 62 -31.51 -14.83 -5.50
C GLN A 62 -30.68 -13.56 -5.31
N TYR A 63 -31.36 -12.42 -5.29
CA TYR A 63 -30.81 -11.12 -4.94
C TYR A 63 -31.80 -10.40 -4.02
N GLU A 64 -31.40 -10.13 -2.78
CA GLU A 64 -32.31 -9.68 -1.71
C GLU A 64 -33.53 -10.63 -1.60
N ASN A 65 -34.75 -10.13 -1.76
CA ASN A 65 -36.00 -10.89 -1.74
C ASN A 65 -36.45 -11.38 -3.14
N ILE A 66 -35.64 -11.19 -4.19
CA ILE A 66 -35.98 -11.56 -5.57
C ILE A 66 -35.28 -12.85 -5.97
N LYS A 67 -36.05 -13.86 -6.38
CA LYS A 67 -35.61 -15.14 -6.93
C LYS A 67 -35.71 -15.14 -8.45
N PHE A 68 -34.75 -15.78 -9.10
CA PHE A 68 -34.71 -15.92 -10.55
C PHE A 68 -34.06 -17.25 -10.94
N LYS A 69 -34.44 -17.76 -12.11
CA LYS A 69 -33.91 -19.03 -12.62
C LYS A 69 -32.42 -18.91 -12.95
N GLU A 70 -32.03 -17.86 -13.63
CA GLU A 70 -30.64 -17.60 -14.03
C GLU A 70 -30.43 -16.12 -14.32
N ILE A 71 -29.16 -15.70 -14.32
CA ILE A 71 -28.75 -14.36 -14.73
C ILE A 71 -28.18 -14.45 -16.14
N ARG A 72 -28.60 -13.54 -17.01
CA ARG A 72 -28.02 -13.36 -18.34
C ARG A 72 -27.26 -12.04 -18.42
N ILE A 73 -26.28 -11.93 -19.31
CA ILE A 73 -25.42 -10.74 -19.39
C ILE A 73 -25.75 -9.93 -20.64
N LEU A 74 -25.98 -8.64 -20.45
CA LEU A 74 -26.05 -7.65 -21.52
C LEU A 74 -24.81 -6.75 -21.47
N HIS A 75 -24.07 -6.70 -22.58
CA HIS A 75 -22.95 -5.78 -22.73
C HIS A 75 -23.46 -4.46 -23.34
N LEU A 76 -23.24 -3.37 -22.63
CA LEU A 76 -23.47 -2.01 -23.11
C LEU A 76 -22.20 -1.50 -23.78
N GLU A 77 -22.24 -1.29 -25.10
CA GLU A 77 -21.09 -0.89 -25.91
C GLU A 77 -20.81 0.61 -25.76
N TRP A 78 -19.95 0.97 -24.81
CA TRP A 78 -19.60 2.36 -24.47
C TRP A 78 -18.90 3.10 -25.62
N ASP A 79 -18.13 2.39 -26.45
CA ASP A 79 -17.45 3.00 -27.60
C ASP A 79 -18.43 3.60 -28.61
N GLU A 80 -19.62 3.02 -28.73
CA GLU A 80 -20.66 3.56 -29.58
C GLU A 80 -21.30 4.80 -28.97
N VAL A 81 -21.49 4.82 -27.65
CA VAL A 81 -21.96 6.01 -26.93
C VAL A 81 -20.95 7.16 -27.05
N LYS A 82 -19.64 6.86 -26.91
CA LYS A 82 -18.56 7.84 -27.13
C LYS A 82 -18.59 8.46 -28.52
N ARG A 83 -18.96 7.68 -29.55
CA ARG A 83 -18.98 8.14 -30.95
C ARG A 83 -20.14 9.08 -31.24
N ILE A 84 -21.30 8.86 -30.62
CA ILE A 84 -22.51 9.67 -30.80
C ILE A 84 -22.57 10.89 -29.85
N ALA A 85 -21.69 10.93 -28.84
CA ALA A 85 -21.59 12.03 -27.89
C ALA A 85 -21.21 13.34 -28.60
N LEU A 86 -22.12 14.31 -28.56
CA LEU A 86 -21.92 15.63 -29.17
C LEU A 86 -20.99 16.47 -28.27
N HIS A 87 -19.97 17.09 -28.88
CA HIS A 87 -19.06 18.06 -28.24
C HIS A 87 -18.05 17.53 -27.22
N GLY A 88 -17.82 16.22 -27.14
CA GLY A 88 -16.72 15.64 -26.36
C GLY A 88 -16.81 15.85 -24.85
N LYS A 89 -18.00 16.21 -24.33
CA LYS A 89 -18.27 16.41 -22.90
C LYS A 89 -18.95 15.18 -22.28
N LEU A 90 -18.27 14.04 -22.40
CA LEU A 90 -18.68 12.76 -21.83
C LEU A 90 -19.00 12.88 -20.34
N CYS A 91 -20.24 12.62 -19.94
CA CYS A 91 -20.65 12.68 -18.53
C CYS A 91 -21.27 11.37 -18.04
N GLY A 92 -20.80 10.25 -18.59
CA GLY A 92 -21.28 8.91 -18.29
C GLY A 92 -22.35 8.44 -19.25
N LEU A 93 -23.07 7.39 -18.86
CA LEU A 93 -24.12 6.76 -19.66
C LEU A 93 -25.44 6.76 -18.90
N THR A 94 -26.52 6.73 -19.67
CA THR A 94 -27.87 6.56 -19.17
C THR A 94 -28.57 5.48 -19.99
N VAL A 95 -29.28 4.57 -19.30
CA VAL A 95 -30.16 3.59 -19.95
C VAL A 95 -31.59 3.95 -19.59
N GLY A 96 -32.40 4.22 -20.60
CA GLY A 96 -33.81 4.57 -20.47
C GLY A 96 -34.70 3.67 -21.30
N ILE A 97 -35.94 4.11 -21.44
CA ILE A 97 -36.97 3.36 -22.15
C ILE A 97 -37.04 3.81 -23.60
N ASP A 98 -37.33 2.87 -24.49
CA ASP A 98 -37.70 3.17 -25.87
C ASP A 98 -39.19 3.51 -25.94
N ASP A 99 -39.52 4.80 -25.96
CA ASP A 99 -40.90 5.29 -26.04
C ASP A 99 -41.60 4.95 -27.37
N THR A 100 -40.87 4.47 -28.37
CA THR A 100 -41.45 4.02 -29.65
C THR A 100 -41.91 2.56 -29.60
N SER A 101 -41.50 1.81 -28.59
CA SER A 101 -41.76 0.37 -28.47
C SER A 101 -42.94 0.06 -27.52
N ILE A 102 -43.75 -0.94 -27.88
CA ILE A 102 -44.79 -1.46 -27.00
C ILE A 102 -44.12 -2.27 -25.89
N ARG A 103 -44.21 -1.78 -24.65
CA ARG A 103 -43.62 -2.43 -23.47
C ARG A 103 -44.33 -3.74 -23.15
N LYS A 104 -43.55 -4.81 -23.01
CA LYS A 104 -44.06 -6.13 -22.61
C LYS A 104 -43.80 -6.42 -21.15
N TYR A 105 -42.76 -5.82 -20.58
CA TYR A 105 -42.32 -6.05 -19.21
C TYR A 105 -42.29 -4.76 -18.39
N ASN A 106 -42.57 -4.89 -17.09
CA ASN A 106 -42.08 -3.92 -16.12
C ASN A 106 -40.59 -4.17 -15.94
N ILE A 107 -39.80 -3.11 -16.13
CA ILE A 107 -38.35 -3.17 -15.99
C ILE A 107 -37.98 -2.48 -14.67
N THR A 108 -37.43 -3.26 -13.76
CA THR A 108 -37.02 -2.82 -12.43
C THR A 108 -35.54 -3.09 -12.26
N TYR A 109 -34.78 -2.17 -11.69
CA TYR A 109 -33.33 -2.32 -11.52
C TYR A 109 -32.89 -2.12 -10.09
N SER A 110 -31.75 -2.72 -9.78
CA SER A 110 -31.09 -2.59 -8.49
C SER A 110 -30.37 -1.25 -8.39
N THR A 111 -30.85 -0.33 -7.55
CA THR A 111 -30.37 1.07 -7.52
C THR A 111 -29.17 1.27 -6.58
N GLY A 112 -28.23 2.11 -6.99
CA GLY A 112 -27.15 2.63 -6.14
C GLY A 112 -27.66 3.63 -5.10
N TYR A 113 -28.79 4.30 -5.38
CA TYR A 113 -29.46 5.20 -4.45
C TYR A 113 -30.94 5.39 -4.76
N TYR A 114 -31.77 4.97 -3.81
CA TYR A 114 -33.16 5.38 -3.71
C TYR A 114 -33.53 5.39 -2.22
N VAL A 115 -34.03 6.52 -1.71
CA VAL A 115 -34.31 6.70 -0.29
C VAL A 115 -35.34 5.67 0.19
N GLY A 116 -34.90 4.71 1.01
CA GLY A 116 -35.76 3.70 1.64
C GLY A 116 -36.03 2.45 0.79
N HIS A 117 -35.45 2.35 -0.40
CA HIS A 117 -35.75 1.30 -1.36
C HIS A 117 -34.48 0.66 -1.96
N ASN A 118 -34.59 -0.59 -2.39
CA ASN A 118 -33.50 -1.35 -3.02
C ASN A 118 -33.62 -1.41 -4.55
N PHE A 119 -34.83 -1.15 -5.05
CA PHE A 119 -35.17 -1.28 -6.46
C PHE A 119 -35.92 -0.06 -6.95
N ASP A 120 -35.75 0.27 -8.23
CA ASP A 120 -36.44 1.37 -8.89
C ASP A 120 -36.97 0.95 -10.27
N ASN A 121 -37.95 1.67 -10.79
CA ASN A 121 -38.51 1.42 -12.12
C ASN A 121 -37.70 2.20 -13.16
N ILE A 122 -37.50 1.62 -14.34
CA ILE A 122 -36.79 2.27 -15.45
C ILE A 122 -37.44 3.58 -15.95
N ILE A 123 -38.63 3.91 -15.45
CA ILE A 123 -39.24 5.24 -15.61
C ILE A 123 -38.24 6.32 -15.15
N GLU A 124 -37.55 6.03 -14.05
CA GLU A 124 -36.31 6.69 -13.70
C GLU A 124 -35.16 6.00 -14.47
N PRO A 125 -34.38 6.74 -15.28
CA PRO A 125 -33.32 6.12 -16.06
C PRO A 125 -32.26 5.46 -15.16
N ILE A 126 -31.67 4.36 -15.64
CA ILE A 126 -30.50 3.76 -15.00
C ILE A 126 -29.30 4.66 -15.28
N TYR A 127 -28.82 5.34 -14.26
CA TYR A 127 -27.67 6.23 -14.38
C TYR A 127 -26.36 5.46 -14.17
N CYS A 128 -25.33 5.75 -14.96
CA CYS A 128 -23.95 5.52 -14.56
C CYS A 128 -23.09 6.71 -14.96
N ASN A 129 -23.17 7.73 -14.10
CA ASN A 129 -22.59 9.05 -14.26
C ASN A 129 -21.98 9.51 -12.92
N ILE A 130 -21.50 10.75 -12.84
CA ILE A 130 -20.88 11.26 -11.60
C ILE A 130 -21.83 11.28 -10.39
N GLN A 131 -23.15 11.25 -10.55
CA GLN A 131 -24.11 11.26 -9.44
C GLN A 131 -24.24 9.88 -8.80
N GLN A 132 -24.41 8.84 -9.62
CA GLN A 132 -24.48 7.45 -9.16
C GLN A 132 -24.27 6.48 -10.32
N CYS A 133 -24.01 5.22 -9.98
CA CYS A 133 -24.03 4.13 -10.94
C CYS A 133 -24.96 3.00 -10.48
N ASP A 134 -26.09 2.91 -11.15
CA ASP A 134 -27.18 1.95 -10.95
C ASP A 134 -27.07 0.72 -11.86
N LEU A 135 -25.96 0.60 -12.60
CA LEU A 135 -25.67 -0.62 -13.36
C LEU A 135 -25.57 -1.81 -12.42
N GLY A 136 -26.13 -2.93 -12.85
CA GLY A 136 -26.36 -4.07 -11.98
C GLY A 136 -27.37 -5.04 -12.54
N LEU A 137 -28.13 -5.64 -11.62
CA LEU A 137 -29.19 -6.56 -11.96
C LEU A 137 -30.43 -5.76 -12.35
N VAL A 138 -30.97 -6.09 -13.51
CA VAL A 138 -32.22 -5.58 -14.04
C VAL A 138 -33.18 -6.75 -14.19
N PHE A 139 -34.38 -6.58 -13.66
CA PHE A 139 -35.43 -7.58 -13.59
C PHE A 139 -36.54 -7.19 -14.56
N PHE A 140 -37.03 -8.18 -15.30
CA PHE A 140 -38.12 -8.04 -16.27
C PHE A 140 -39.24 -9.00 -15.85
N ASP A 141 -40.41 -8.46 -15.57
CA ASP A 141 -41.60 -9.23 -15.17
C ASP A 141 -42.86 -8.53 -15.70
N ARG A 142 -43.81 -9.28 -16.25
CA ARG A 142 -45.02 -8.69 -16.84
C ARG A 142 -45.94 -8.04 -15.82
N THR A 143 -45.83 -8.43 -14.54
CA THR A 143 -46.80 -8.10 -13.48
C THR A 143 -46.17 -7.39 -12.28
N LYS A 144 -44.86 -7.56 -12.04
CA LYS A 144 -44.16 -7.01 -10.87
C LYS A 144 -43.32 -5.80 -11.25
N ASN A 145 -43.61 -4.67 -10.62
CA ASN A 145 -42.83 -3.43 -10.70
C ASN A 145 -41.99 -3.24 -9.43
N ALA A 146 -41.26 -2.11 -9.35
CA ALA A 146 -40.40 -1.83 -8.19
C ALA A 146 -41.16 -1.69 -6.86
N GLU A 147 -42.41 -1.19 -6.88
CA GLU A 147 -43.23 -1.07 -5.67
C GLU A 147 -43.47 -2.45 -5.06
N ILE A 148 -43.90 -3.42 -5.88
CA ILE A 148 -44.11 -4.80 -5.46
C ILE A 148 -42.79 -5.43 -4.97
N LEU A 149 -41.71 -5.25 -5.74
CA LEU A 149 -40.41 -5.87 -5.44
C LEU A 149 -39.73 -5.30 -4.19
N ASN A 150 -40.04 -4.05 -3.80
CA ASN A 150 -39.56 -3.45 -2.56
C ASN A 150 -40.30 -3.93 -1.29
N ASP A 151 -41.35 -4.76 -1.40
CA ASP A 151 -41.92 -5.46 -0.24
C ASP A 151 -40.98 -6.58 0.24
N LEU A 152 -40.04 -6.22 1.11
CA LEU A 152 -39.02 -7.12 1.65
C LEU A 152 -39.58 -8.25 2.53
N LYS A 153 -40.87 -8.20 2.90
CA LYS A 153 -41.52 -9.28 3.67
C LYS A 153 -41.91 -10.47 2.79
N LYS A 154 -41.94 -10.28 1.47
CA LYS A 154 -42.31 -11.31 0.50
C LYS A 154 -41.14 -11.64 -0.39
N ASN A 155 -40.98 -12.93 -0.65
CA ASN A 155 -40.08 -13.40 -1.70
C ASN A 155 -40.82 -13.35 -3.03
N HIS A 156 -40.21 -12.70 -4.02
CA HIS A 156 -40.75 -12.58 -5.36
C HIS A 156 -39.95 -13.43 -6.32
N THR A 157 -40.60 -14.08 -7.28
CA THR A 157 -39.91 -14.73 -8.41
C THR A 157 -40.14 -13.90 -9.66
N VAL A 158 -39.09 -13.51 -10.37
CA VAL A 158 -39.18 -12.75 -11.63
C VAL A 158 -38.91 -13.63 -12.84
N GLU A 159 -39.46 -13.26 -13.99
CA GLU A 159 -39.33 -14.03 -15.24
C GLU A 159 -37.88 -13.99 -15.76
N HIS A 160 -37.26 -12.80 -15.82
CA HIS A 160 -35.89 -12.64 -16.28
C HIS A 160 -35.06 -11.75 -15.35
N ALA A 161 -33.79 -12.13 -15.17
CA ALA A 161 -32.77 -11.30 -14.53
C ALA A 161 -31.60 -11.11 -15.52
N VAL A 162 -31.28 -9.85 -15.81
CA VAL A 162 -30.21 -9.45 -16.72
C VAL A 162 -29.20 -8.60 -15.96
N LEU A 163 -27.95 -9.03 -15.94
CA LEU A 163 -26.82 -8.24 -15.48
C LEU A 163 -26.34 -7.33 -16.61
N MET A 164 -26.48 -6.02 -16.42
CA MET A 164 -25.94 -5.03 -17.35
C MET A 164 -24.50 -4.67 -16.95
N VAL A 165 -23.59 -4.77 -17.91
CA VAL A 165 -22.18 -4.37 -17.74
C VAL A 165 -21.71 -3.53 -18.93
N VAL A 166 -20.75 -2.66 -18.71
CA VAL A 166 -20.16 -1.78 -19.73
C VAL A 166 -18.98 -2.47 -20.39
N LYS A 167 -18.93 -2.38 -21.72
CA LYS A 167 -17.82 -2.83 -22.55
C LYS A 167 -17.24 -1.65 -23.32
N SER A 168 -15.91 -1.53 -23.30
CA SER A 168 -15.16 -0.52 -24.04
C SER A 168 -13.80 -1.06 -24.44
N SER A 169 -13.29 -0.61 -25.58
CA SER A 169 -11.97 -0.98 -26.10
C SER A 169 -10.81 -0.49 -25.24
N ASP A 170 -10.93 0.66 -24.58
CA ASP A 170 -9.89 1.22 -23.70
C ASP A 170 -10.08 0.87 -22.22
N ASN A 171 -11.20 0.23 -21.88
CA ASN A 171 -11.65 -0.05 -20.51
C ASN A 171 -11.74 1.20 -19.62
N LYS A 172 -12.16 2.35 -20.18
CA LYS A 172 -12.33 3.59 -19.41
C LYS A 172 -13.65 4.30 -19.67
N MET A 173 -14.14 5.01 -18.64
CA MET A 173 -15.18 6.02 -18.76
C MET A 173 -14.74 7.30 -18.04
N LEU A 174 -14.58 8.37 -18.82
CA LEU A 174 -14.26 9.69 -18.30
C LEU A 174 -15.58 10.46 -18.09
N LEU A 175 -15.82 10.89 -16.87
CA LEU A 175 -17.04 11.58 -16.40
C LEU A 175 -16.97 13.11 -16.62
N GLY A 176 -16.14 13.53 -17.56
CA GLY A 176 -16.06 14.90 -18.04
C GLY A 176 -14.64 15.45 -18.09
N ILE A 177 -14.57 16.73 -18.41
CA ILE A 177 -13.33 17.50 -18.47
C ILE A 177 -13.26 18.38 -17.21
N ARG A 178 -12.06 18.49 -16.63
CA ARG A 178 -11.76 19.32 -15.46
C ARG A 178 -10.55 20.18 -15.80
N SER A 179 -10.59 21.47 -15.43
CA SER A 179 -9.42 22.32 -15.61
C SER A 179 -8.30 21.87 -14.69
N HIS A 180 -7.08 21.96 -15.16
CA HIS A 180 -5.88 21.62 -14.42
C HIS A 180 -4.86 22.72 -14.64
N HIS A 181 -4.18 23.11 -13.57
CA HIS A 181 -3.02 23.97 -13.66
C HIS A 181 -1.93 23.42 -12.73
N LYS A 182 -0.66 23.60 -13.12
CA LYS A 182 0.49 23.07 -12.39
C LYS A 182 0.54 23.54 -10.93
N VAL A 183 0.11 24.78 -10.68
CA VAL A 183 0.12 25.38 -9.33
C VAL A 183 -1.28 25.48 -8.76
N ASN A 184 -2.26 25.94 -9.55
CA ASN A 184 -3.64 26.16 -9.13
C ASN A 184 -4.48 24.88 -9.25
N ILE A 185 -4.19 23.89 -8.41
CA ILE A 185 -4.89 22.61 -8.39
C ILE A 185 -6.32 22.82 -7.89
N ILE A 186 -7.32 22.45 -8.70
CA ILE A 186 -8.73 22.57 -8.33
C ILE A 186 -9.19 21.42 -7.43
N LEU A 187 -10.18 21.71 -6.59
CA LEU A 187 -10.87 20.72 -5.77
C LEU A 187 -12.17 20.29 -6.46
N GLY A 188 -12.46 18.99 -6.44
CA GLY A 188 -13.68 18.45 -7.02
C GLY A 188 -14.16 17.17 -6.35
N ILE A 189 -15.11 16.50 -6.99
CA ILE A 189 -15.78 15.30 -6.48
C ILE A 189 -15.41 14.09 -7.34
N CYS A 190 -15.01 13.01 -6.69
CA CYS A 190 -14.83 11.69 -7.30
C CYS A 190 -15.90 10.69 -6.80
N PRO A 191 -16.30 9.72 -7.64
CA PRO A 191 -16.96 8.51 -7.17
C PRO A 191 -16.17 7.82 -6.05
N TYR A 192 -16.89 7.22 -5.11
CA TYR A 192 -16.31 6.50 -3.98
C TYR A 192 -17.06 5.18 -3.70
N ILE A 193 -16.84 4.57 -2.54
CA ILE A 193 -17.19 3.16 -2.27
C ILE A 193 -18.68 2.82 -2.48
N ASN A 194 -19.59 3.74 -2.19
CA ASN A 194 -21.04 3.52 -2.33
C ASN A 194 -21.64 4.26 -3.54
N TRP A 195 -20.81 4.65 -4.51
CA TRP A 195 -21.28 5.20 -5.80
C TRP A 195 -22.09 4.17 -6.59
N VAL A 196 -21.76 2.88 -6.42
CA VAL A 196 -22.55 1.74 -6.86
C VAL A 196 -23.31 1.12 -5.70
N GLN A 197 -24.29 0.27 -6.00
CA GLN A 197 -25.06 -0.43 -4.97
C GLN A 197 -24.17 -1.32 -4.10
N LYS A 198 -24.23 -1.10 -2.77
CA LYS A 198 -23.37 -1.77 -1.78
C LYS A 198 -23.43 -3.30 -1.79
N LYS A 199 -24.61 -3.87 -2.05
CA LYS A 199 -24.84 -5.32 -2.13
C LYS A 199 -24.83 -5.86 -3.55
N GLY A 200 -24.66 -4.99 -4.55
CA GLY A 200 -24.71 -5.34 -5.96
C GLY A 200 -23.56 -6.25 -6.39
N VAL A 201 -23.71 -6.80 -7.59
CA VAL A 201 -22.69 -7.65 -8.20
C VAL A 201 -21.47 -6.83 -8.64
N LEU A 202 -21.69 -5.57 -9.02
CA LEU A 202 -20.61 -4.63 -9.35
C LEU A 202 -20.05 -3.98 -8.09
N LYS A 203 -18.76 -3.64 -8.10
CA LYS A 203 -18.10 -2.97 -6.98
C LYS A 203 -17.22 -1.83 -7.48
N PHE A 204 -17.29 -0.67 -6.83
CA PHE A 204 -16.36 0.41 -7.10
C PHE A 204 -15.20 0.37 -6.10
N ILE A 205 -13.97 0.35 -6.62
CA ILE A 205 -12.74 0.35 -5.81
C ILE A 205 -11.99 1.66 -6.10
N PRO A 206 -11.93 2.61 -5.15
CA PRO A 206 -11.16 3.84 -5.29
C PRO A 206 -9.68 3.55 -5.54
N GLU A 207 -8.99 4.48 -6.22
CA GLU A 207 -7.53 4.42 -6.35
C GLU A 207 -6.85 4.51 -4.97
N GLU A 208 -5.68 3.88 -4.82
CA GLU A 208 -4.98 3.79 -3.54
C GLU A 208 -4.66 5.16 -2.93
N HIS A 209 -4.31 6.13 -3.79
CA HIS A 209 -4.00 7.49 -3.38
C HIS A 209 -5.24 8.35 -3.07
N ILE A 210 -6.45 7.84 -3.31
CA ILE A 210 -7.74 8.49 -2.98
C ILE A 210 -8.39 7.79 -1.78
N ARG A 211 -8.14 6.49 -1.60
CA ARG A 211 -8.68 5.72 -0.48
C ARG A 211 -8.28 6.37 0.85
N ASP A 212 -9.29 6.79 1.61
CA ASP A 212 -9.16 7.47 2.91
C ASP A 212 -8.45 8.84 2.86
N ASN A 213 -8.18 9.35 1.66
CA ASN A 213 -7.36 10.52 1.39
C ASN A 213 -8.17 11.67 0.77
N GLY A 214 -9.22 12.09 1.48
CA GLY A 214 -10.09 13.18 1.07
C GLY A 214 -11.16 13.47 2.12
N TYR A 215 -12.11 14.33 1.77
CA TYR A 215 -13.26 14.63 2.63
C TYR A 215 -14.50 13.87 2.13
N THR A 216 -15.24 13.28 3.07
CA THR A 216 -16.49 12.58 2.79
C THR A 216 -17.57 13.10 3.74
N GLU A 217 -18.84 12.92 3.36
CA GLU A 217 -19.98 13.31 4.18
C GLU A 217 -20.89 12.09 4.39
N GLU A 218 -21.27 11.84 5.64
CA GLU A 218 -22.16 10.73 6.02
C GLU A 218 -23.55 10.86 5.38
N SER A 219 -24.03 12.09 5.18
CA SER A 219 -25.30 12.39 4.50
C SER A 219 -25.33 11.86 3.05
N ASN A 220 -24.17 11.80 2.38
CA ASN A 220 -24.02 11.21 1.06
C ASN A 220 -23.71 9.69 1.12
N LYS A 221 -23.71 9.09 2.32
CA LYS A 221 -23.41 7.69 2.59
C LYS A 221 -22.06 7.25 1.99
N PHE A 222 -21.04 8.10 1.97
CA PHE A 222 -19.73 7.79 1.37
C PHE A 222 -19.79 7.36 -0.10
N SER A 223 -20.75 7.90 -0.86
CA SER A 223 -20.86 7.60 -2.31
C SER A 223 -19.87 8.43 -3.11
N HIS A 224 -19.41 9.54 -2.56
CA HIS A 224 -18.44 10.43 -3.17
C HIS A 224 -17.37 10.88 -2.18
N ILE A 225 -16.22 11.28 -2.72
CA ILE A 225 -15.10 11.83 -1.98
C ILE A 225 -14.63 13.12 -2.64
N VAL A 226 -14.33 14.13 -1.82
CA VAL A 226 -13.81 15.42 -2.25
C VAL A 226 -12.30 15.38 -2.24
N VAL A 227 -11.69 15.56 -3.42
CA VAL A 227 -10.25 15.44 -3.65
C VAL A 227 -9.71 16.48 -4.64
N PRO A 228 -8.45 16.90 -4.55
CA PRO A 228 -7.82 17.76 -5.54
C PRO A 228 -7.52 16.99 -6.83
N PHE A 229 -7.80 17.58 -7.98
CA PHE A 229 -7.50 16.99 -9.28
C PHE A 229 -6.09 17.38 -9.74
N TYR A 230 -5.10 16.62 -9.29
CA TYR A 230 -3.68 16.85 -9.60
C TYR A 230 -3.11 15.76 -10.51
N LYS A 231 -2.13 16.12 -11.34
CA LYS A 231 -1.41 15.15 -12.18
C LYS A 231 -0.38 14.39 -11.37
N LYS A 232 -0.70 13.15 -10.99
CA LYS A 232 0.28 12.21 -10.38
C LYS A 232 1.44 11.93 -11.33
N ASN A 233 1.15 11.75 -12.62
CA ASN A 233 2.13 11.68 -13.70
C ASN A 233 1.97 12.91 -14.61
N GLU A 234 3.05 13.67 -14.84
CA GLU A 234 3.04 14.89 -15.66
C GLU A 234 2.51 14.65 -17.08
N ASN A 235 2.78 13.48 -17.63
CA ASN A 235 2.39 13.13 -18.99
C ASN A 235 0.95 12.63 -19.11
N SER A 236 0.23 12.48 -17.99
CA SER A 236 -1.16 12.04 -18.00
C SER A 236 -2.09 13.25 -18.02
N ASP A 237 -3.02 13.25 -18.95
CA ASP A 237 -4.17 14.15 -19.03
C ASP A 237 -5.42 13.52 -18.38
N GLU A 238 -5.26 12.49 -17.55
CA GLU A 238 -6.35 11.78 -16.91
C GLU A 238 -6.18 11.78 -15.39
N PHE A 239 -7.28 11.99 -14.66
CA PHE A 239 -7.36 11.78 -13.22
C PHE A 239 -8.32 10.63 -12.94
N ILE A 240 -7.79 9.48 -12.52
CA ILE A 240 -8.59 8.27 -12.27
C ILE A 240 -9.02 8.27 -10.79
N CYS A 241 -10.33 8.23 -10.57
CA CYS A 241 -10.92 8.14 -9.24
C CYS A 241 -10.86 6.71 -8.67
N GLY A 242 -10.99 5.72 -9.56
CA GLY A 242 -11.01 4.30 -9.18
C GLY A 242 -11.41 3.41 -10.34
N LYS A 243 -11.75 2.16 -10.00
CA LYS A 243 -12.13 1.12 -10.95
C LYS A 243 -13.46 0.47 -10.58
N LEU A 244 -14.32 0.34 -11.57
CA LEU A 244 -15.55 -0.43 -11.51
C LEU A 244 -15.23 -1.89 -11.85
N LYS A 245 -15.37 -2.76 -10.84
CA LYS A 245 -15.28 -4.20 -10.98
C LYS A 245 -16.60 -4.74 -11.51
N GLN A 246 -16.52 -5.39 -12.66
CA GLN A 246 -17.65 -5.99 -13.35
C GLN A 246 -17.35 -7.48 -13.54
N PRO A 247 -18.31 -8.39 -13.30
CA PRO A 247 -18.11 -9.79 -13.64
C PRO A 247 -17.83 -9.98 -15.12
N THR A 248 -17.02 -10.98 -15.45
CA THR A 248 -16.72 -11.41 -16.84
C THR A 248 -16.03 -10.36 -17.72
N MET A 249 -15.74 -9.17 -17.19
CA MET A 249 -15.13 -8.04 -17.88
C MET A 249 -13.86 -7.58 -17.15
N PRO A 250 -12.90 -6.95 -17.86
CA PRO A 250 -11.75 -6.31 -17.22
C PRO A 250 -12.17 -5.14 -16.32
N ASP A 251 -11.24 -4.71 -15.46
CA ASP A 251 -11.42 -3.53 -14.62
C ASP A 251 -11.70 -2.29 -15.47
N PHE A 252 -12.82 -1.62 -15.19
CA PHE A 252 -13.25 -0.45 -15.95
C PHE A 252 -12.89 0.83 -15.18
N LEU A 253 -11.95 1.61 -15.69
CA LEU A 253 -11.41 2.79 -15.02
C LEU A 253 -12.40 3.96 -15.12
N ILE A 254 -12.64 4.63 -13.99
CA ILE A 254 -13.54 5.78 -13.89
C ILE A 254 -12.72 7.00 -13.48
N GLY A 255 -12.85 8.10 -14.21
CA GLY A 255 -12.07 9.30 -13.93
C GLY A 255 -12.53 10.54 -14.69
N PHE A 256 -11.63 11.49 -14.84
CA PHE A 256 -11.83 12.74 -15.56
C PHE A 256 -10.68 13.00 -16.52
N LYS A 257 -10.98 13.68 -17.63
CA LYS A 257 -9.95 14.29 -18.46
C LYS A 257 -9.54 15.62 -17.84
N LEU A 258 -8.24 15.90 -17.81
CA LEU A 258 -7.67 17.15 -17.35
C LEU A 258 -7.32 18.02 -18.57
N SER A 259 -7.90 19.22 -18.61
CA SER A 259 -7.54 20.23 -19.60
C SER A 259 -6.63 21.25 -18.94
N GLU A 260 -5.47 21.52 -19.53
CA GLU A 260 -4.59 22.57 -19.04
C GLU A 260 -5.29 23.94 -19.12
N ASP A 261 -5.06 24.72 -18.08
CA ASP A 261 -5.49 26.11 -17.93
C ASP A 261 -4.25 26.96 -17.65
N ASN A 262 -4.26 28.23 -18.08
CA ASN A 262 -3.14 29.16 -17.93
C ASN A 262 -3.27 30.05 -16.69
N GLU A 263 -4.22 29.74 -15.81
CA GLU A 263 -4.44 30.53 -14.61
C GLU A 263 -3.41 30.28 -13.51
N ASP A 264 -2.44 31.19 -13.45
CA ASP A 264 -1.48 31.26 -12.36
C ASP A 264 -2.14 31.67 -11.03
N LYS A 265 -1.65 31.06 -9.95
CA LYS A 265 -1.97 31.44 -8.58
C LYS A 265 -0.68 31.69 -7.84
N THR A 266 -0.57 32.85 -7.20
CA THR A 266 0.60 33.18 -6.39
C THR A 266 0.63 32.31 -5.13
N ILE A 267 1.83 31.81 -4.82
CA ILE A 267 2.09 31.18 -3.54
C ILE A 267 2.22 32.28 -2.51
N SER A 268 1.45 32.13 -1.44
CA SER A 268 1.33 33.06 -0.34
C SER A 268 2.48 32.82 0.66
N GLU A 269 2.66 33.71 1.64
CA GLU A 269 3.72 33.61 2.67
C GLU A 269 3.79 32.23 3.33
N ASP A 270 5.00 31.82 3.71
CA ASP A 270 5.27 30.55 4.37
C ASP A 270 4.54 30.47 5.72
N ILE A 271 4.15 29.25 6.10
CA ILE A 271 3.49 28.95 7.36
C ILE A 271 4.43 28.16 8.28
N ASN A 272 4.57 28.59 9.53
CA ASN A 272 5.27 27.88 10.58
C ASN A 272 4.33 26.82 11.20
N PRO A 273 4.51 25.52 10.91
CA PRO A 273 3.59 24.47 11.40
C PRO A 273 3.59 24.29 12.92
N LEU A 274 4.52 24.96 13.63
CA LEU A 274 4.60 24.96 15.08
C LEU A 274 3.76 26.06 15.74
N GLU A 275 3.49 27.17 15.05
CA GLU A 275 2.91 28.38 15.66
C GLU A 275 1.63 28.82 14.94
N ASP A 276 1.61 28.67 13.62
CA ASP A 276 0.59 29.28 12.78
C ASP A 276 -0.63 28.37 12.58
N GLU A 277 -1.78 29.01 12.42
CA GLU A 277 -3.02 28.35 12.04
C GLU A 277 -3.09 28.13 10.53
N LEU A 278 -3.66 27.00 10.09
CA LEU A 278 -3.88 26.67 8.68
C LEU A 278 -5.03 27.51 8.07
N LYS A 279 -4.83 28.82 7.93
CA LYS A 279 -5.79 29.79 7.41
C LYS A 279 -5.18 30.62 6.27
N CYS A 280 -6.03 31.14 5.38
CA CYS A 280 -5.58 32.07 4.34
C CYS A 280 -5.46 33.51 4.83
N LYS A 281 -6.36 33.94 5.73
CA LYS A 281 -6.43 35.29 6.32
C LYS A 281 -6.80 35.17 7.80
N SER A 282 -6.34 36.13 8.60
CA SER A 282 -6.69 36.22 10.02
C SER A 282 -8.21 36.32 10.21
N GLY A 283 -8.75 35.65 11.23
CA GLY A 283 -10.19 35.64 11.54
C GLY A 283 -11.04 34.65 10.74
N GLY A 284 -10.47 33.93 9.77
CA GLY A 284 -11.19 32.88 9.03
C GLY A 284 -11.49 31.64 9.88
N ALA A 285 -12.67 31.05 9.69
CA ALA A 285 -13.08 29.77 10.26
C ALA A 285 -12.32 28.59 9.60
N ILE A 286 -11.47 27.86 10.34
CA ILE A 286 -10.72 26.68 9.82
C ILE A 286 -11.68 25.60 9.35
N GLU A 287 -12.77 25.40 10.09
CA GLU A 287 -13.77 24.36 9.87
C GLU A 287 -14.52 24.50 8.53
N LYS A 288 -14.52 25.69 7.94
CA LYS A 288 -15.11 25.94 6.61
C LYS A 288 -14.18 25.57 5.45
N HIS A 289 -12.93 25.25 5.75
CA HIS A 289 -11.91 24.97 4.75
C HIS A 289 -11.60 23.47 4.66
N CYS A 290 -11.20 23.04 3.46
CA CYS A 290 -10.49 21.78 3.27
C CYS A 290 -9.01 22.08 3.07
N HIS A 291 -8.18 21.26 3.70
CA HIS A 291 -6.73 21.37 3.64
C HIS A 291 -6.14 20.12 3.04
N PHE A 292 -5.18 20.32 2.13
CA PHE A 292 -4.40 19.26 1.54
C PHE A 292 -2.93 19.67 1.50
N GLY A 293 -2.06 18.73 1.83
CA GLY A 293 -0.63 18.90 1.73
C GLY A 293 -0.09 18.23 0.46
N TYR A 294 0.70 18.96 -0.30
CA TYR A 294 1.22 18.55 -1.59
C TYR A 294 2.75 18.53 -1.59
N LEU A 295 3.33 17.43 -2.06
CA LEU A 295 4.76 17.26 -2.28
C LEU A 295 5.02 17.05 -3.77
N GLU A 296 5.96 17.83 -4.30
CA GLU A 296 6.52 17.65 -5.64
C GLU A 296 7.57 16.54 -5.64
N LYS A 297 7.90 16.04 -6.84
CA LYS A 297 8.88 14.94 -7.02
C LYS A 297 10.23 15.23 -6.36
N ASP A 298 10.72 16.46 -6.45
CA ASP A 298 12.02 16.88 -5.88
C ASP A 298 11.99 17.15 -4.37
N THR A 299 10.80 17.09 -3.75
CA THR A 299 10.61 17.34 -2.31
C THR A 299 10.45 16.06 -1.49
N ASN A 300 10.58 14.88 -2.09
CA ASN A 300 10.57 13.60 -1.38
C ASN A 300 11.50 12.56 -2.02
N TYR A 301 12.04 11.64 -1.21
CA TYR A 301 12.99 10.62 -1.70
C TYR A 301 12.36 9.62 -2.69
N MET A 302 11.02 9.47 -2.69
CA MET A 302 10.32 8.56 -3.59
C MET A 302 10.24 9.12 -5.02
N SER A 303 10.57 10.40 -5.23
CA SER A 303 10.44 11.08 -6.53
C SER A 303 9.01 11.04 -7.10
N GLU A 304 8.00 11.03 -6.23
CA GLU A 304 6.58 10.99 -6.60
C GLU A 304 5.86 12.30 -6.30
N ARG A 305 4.74 12.56 -6.96
CA ARG A 305 3.80 13.61 -6.55
C ARG A 305 2.79 13.05 -5.58
N ILE A 306 2.72 13.65 -4.40
CA ILE A 306 1.88 13.16 -3.30
C ILE A 306 0.97 14.29 -2.86
N MET A 307 -0.33 14.01 -2.80
CA MET A 307 -1.35 14.91 -2.26
C MET A 307 -2.01 14.19 -1.09
N GLU A 308 -2.08 14.83 0.08
CA GLU A 308 -2.62 14.21 1.29
C GLU A 308 -3.58 15.13 2.02
N VAL A 309 -4.67 14.56 2.52
CA VAL A 309 -5.66 15.29 3.31
C VAL A 309 -5.09 15.66 4.68
N ILE A 310 -5.32 16.91 5.10
CA ILE A 310 -4.96 17.40 6.43
C ILE A 310 -6.27 17.64 7.18
N LYS A 311 -6.69 16.67 8.01
CA LYS A 311 -8.01 16.66 8.64
C LYS A 311 -8.09 17.60 9.86
N VAL A 312 -7.92 18.91 9.65
CA VAL A 312 -8.03 19.92 10.71
C VAL A 312 -9.49 20.20 11.09
N ARG A 313 -10.43 19.99 10.16
CA ARG A 313 -11.87 20.24 10.38
C ARG A 313 -12.50 19.28 11.39
N SER A 314 -11.98 18.06 11.52
CA SER A 314 -12.44 17.11 12.53
C SER A 314 -11.76 17.37 13.87
N LYS A 315 -12.46 17.20 14.99
CA LYS A 315 -11.87 17.23 16.34
C LYS A 315 -10.71 16.23 16.53
N SER A 316 -10.53 15.30 15.59
CA SER A 316 -9.40 14.38 15.50
C SER A 316 -8.24 15.05 14.74
N LEU A 317 -7.20 15.49 15.45
CA LEU A 317 -5.95 16.01 14.87
C LEU A 317 -5.02 14.88 14.41
N THR A 318 -5.51 14.00 13.56
CA THR A 318 -4.73 12.88 13.01
C THR A 318 -4.21 13.24 11.63
N TYR A 319 -3.22 14.12 11.56
CA TYR A 319 -2.51 14.44 10.32
C TYR A 319 -1.03 14.67 10.62
N ASN A 320 -0.19 14.55 9.59
CA ASN A 320 1.23 14.84 9.67
C ASN A 320 1.60 15.92 8.65
N PHE A 321 2.53 16.78 9.03
CA PHE A 321 3.23 17.66 8.11
C PHE A 321 4.50 17.00 7.60
N TYR A 322 4.95 17.41 6.41
CA TYR A 322 6.18 16.93 5.81
C TYR A 322 7.04 18.09 5.31
N ALA A 323 8.36 18.00 5.46
CA ALA A 323 9.28 19.02 4.99
C ALA A 323 9.16 19.22 3.47
N GLY A 324 9.10 20.47 3.03
CA GLY A 324 8.91 20.84 1.61
C GLY A 324 7.47 20.79 1.11
N GLN A 325 6.51 20.45 1.97
CA GLN A 325 5.10 20.38 1.62
C GLN A 325 4.51 21.78 1.38
N LYS A 326 3.63 21.87 0.37
CA LYS A 326 2.76 23.02 0.10
C LYS A 326 1.37 22.71 0.63
N ILE A 327 0.78 23.63 1.38
CA ILE A 327 -0.56 23.51 1.94
C ILE A 327 -1.54 24.23 1.03
N TYR A 328 -2.44 23.46 0.44
CA TYR A 328 -3.56 23.92 -0.37
C TYR A 328 -4.78 24.08 0.53
N ILE A 329 -5.36 25.28 0.53
CA ILE A 329 -6.51 25.63 1.37
C ILE A 329 -7.67 26.03 0.46
N TYR A 330 -8.79 25.34 0.60
CA TYR A 330 -10.01 25.53 -0.20
C TYR A 330 -11.18 25.92 0.68
N PHE A 331 -12.06 26.80 0.19
CA PHE A 331 -13.35 27.06 0.83
C PHE A 331 -14.36 25.97 0.41
N CYS A 332 -14.73 25.08 1.32
CA CYS A 332 -15.43 23.84 0.97
C CYS A 332 -16.95 23.84 1.17
N GLU A 333 -17.51 24.93 1.70
CA GLU A 333 -18.94 24.99 2.03
C GLU A 333 -19.83 24.71 0.80
N LYS A 334 -19.47 25.25 -0.36
CA LYS A 334 -20.20 25.05 -1.62
C LYS A 334 -20.13 23.61 -2.11
N ILE A 335 -18.97 22.96 -2.00
CA ILE A 335 -18.82 21.54 -2.34
C ILE A 335 -19.64 20.67 -1.39
N PHE A 336 -19.60 20.89 -0.09
CA PHE A 336 -20.39 20.06 0.82
C PHE A 336 -21.90 20.21 0.59
N LYS A 337 -22.40 21.43 0.34
CA LYS A 337 -23.79 21.64 -0.09
C LYS A 337 -24.13 20.92 -1.41
N SER A 338 -23.15 20.73 -2.30
CA SER A 338 -23.38 19.99 -3.54
C SER A 338 -23.44 18.47 -3.38
N LEU A 339 -22.94 17.93 -2.25
CA LEU A 339 -23.04 16.51 -1.92
C LEU A 339 -24.45 16.09 -1.45
N GLU A 340 -25.31 17.06 -1.16
CA GLU A 340 -26.74 16.83 -0.93
C GLU A 340 -27.37 16.14 -2.14
N ASN A 341 -28.38 15.31 -1.90
CA ASN A 341 -29.06 14.58 -2.98
C ASN A 341 -30.01 15.53 -3.74
N THR A 342 -30.06 15.40 -5.07
CA THR A 342 -30.95 16.22 -5.92
C THR A 342 -32.41 15.83 -5.70
N SER A 343 -32.68 14.53 -5.57
CA SER A 343 -34.01 13.98 -5.38
C SER A 343 -33.95 12.71 -4.52
N LYS A 344 -35.08 12.02 -4.39
CA LYS A 344 -35.15 10.71 -3.74
C LYS A 344 -34.42 9.62 -4.54
N HIS A 345 -34.25 9.82 -5.85
CA HIS A 345 -33.71 8.84 -6.80
C HIS A 345 -32.30 9.18 -7.29
N LEU A 346 -31.85 10.43 -7.09
CA LEU A 346 -30.59 10.91 -7.66
C LEU A 346 -29.74 11.67 -6.65
N ARG A 347 -28.46 11.31 -6.56
CA ARG A 347 -27.48 11.99 -5.71
C ARG A 347 -26.93 13.27 -6.34
N LEU A 348 -26.21 14.06 -5.54
CA LEU A 348 -25.49 15.29 -5.90
C LEU A 348 -26.33 16.38 -6.58
N LYS A 349 -26.64 17.44 -5.84
CA LYS A 349 -27.32 18.64 -6.34
C LYS A 349 -26.57 19.36 -7.45
N LYS A 350 -25.23 19.35 -7.41
CA LYS A 350 -24.37 20.00 -8.43
C LYS A 350 -23.22 19.07 -8.83
N PRO A 351 -23.43 18.13 -9.78
CA PRO A 351 -22.43 17.12 -10.15
C PRO A 351 -21.11 17.65 -10.73
N HIS A 352 -21.09 18.88 -11.23
CA HIS A 352 -19.92 19.51 -11.85
C HIS A 352 -19.25 20.55 -10.97
N ILE A 353 -19.59 20.61 -9.69
CA ILE A 353 -18.97 21.57 -8.79
C ILE A 353 -17.46 21.34 -8.71
N THR A 354 -16.73 22.44 -8.82
CA THR A 354 -15.29 22.50 -8.58
C THR A 354 -15.02 23.78 -7.83
N GLU A 355 -14.06 23.76 -6.92
CA GLU A 355 -13.62 24.95 -6.19
C GLU A 355 -12.15 25.21 -6.46
N ARG A 356 -11.83 26.47 -6.69
CA ARG A 356 -10.45 26.91 -6.86
C ARG A 356 -9.77 27.05 -5.51
N VAL A 357 -8.45 26.91 -5.50
CA VAL A 357 -7.69 27.10 -4.26
C VAL A 357 -7.85 28.54 -3.76
N SER A 358 -8.18 28.68 -2.48
CA SER A 358 -8.30 29.99 -1.84
C SER A 358 -6.93 30.62 -1.67
N CYS A 359 -5.98 29.86 -1.11
CA CYS A 359 -4.56 30.21 -1.05
C CYS A 359 -3.68 28.94 -0.97
N ILE A 360 -2.40 29.11 -1.31
CA ILE A 360 -1.36 28.09 -1.21
C ILE A 360 -0.28 28.64 -0.29
N ARG A 361 0.15 27.87 0.72
CA ARG A 361 1.20 28.27 1.68
C ARG A 361 2.32 27.24 1.64
N ASN A 362 3.60 27.63 1.62
CA ASN A 362 4.67 26.63 1.83
C ASN A 362 4.85 26.41 3.32
N LEU A 363 5.18 25.17 3.73
CA LEU A 363 5.68 24.97 5.09
C LEU A 363 7.08 25.56 5.23
N LYS A 364 7.31 26.23 6.37
CA LYS A 364 8.63 26.74 6.76
C LYS A 364 9.68 25.62 6.70
N LYS A 365 10.79 25.89 6.02
CA LYS A 365 11.93 24.98 5.91
C LYS A 365 12.86 25.12 7.13
N GLY A 366 13.71 24.11 7.34
CA GLY A 366 14.76 24.17 8.36
C GLY A 366 14.24 24.15 9.80
N ILE A 367 13.24 23.33 10.10
CA ILE A 367 12.76 23.14 11.47
C ILE A 367 13.76 22.25 12.21
N LYS A 368 14.33 22.75 13.32
CA LYS A 368 15.29 21.98 14.10
C LYS A 368 14.61 20.76 14.73
N ALA A 369 15.15 19.57 14.45
CA ALA A 369 14.61 18.32 14.97
C ALA A 369 15.69 17.24 15.14
N ASN A 370 15.45 16.35 16.10
CA ASN A 370 16.23 15.13 16.31
C ASN A 370 15.44 13.97 15.71
N ILE A 371 16.01 13.23 14.78
CA ILE A 371 15.41 12.02 14.22
C ILE A 371 15.80 10.84 15.10
N LEU A 372 14.81 10.25 15.77
CA LEU A 372 14.99 9.25 16.82
C LEU A 372 14.31 7.93 16.43
N PRO A 373 14.96 6.77 16.64
CA PRO A 373 14.31 5.48 16.52
C PRO A 373 13.26 5.34 17.63
N SER A 374 12.02 5.14 17.23
CA SER A 374 10.84 5.33 18.07
C SER A 374 9.86 4.16 17.95
N ILE A 375 9.32 3.71 19.08
CA ILE A 375 8.12 2.88 19.15
C ILE A 375 6.95 3.77 19.57
N GLY A 376 5.86 3.83 18.80
CA GLY A 376 4.80 4.82 19.06
C GLY A 376 5.32 6.28 18.98
N SER A 377 4.82 7.16 19.86
CA SER A 377 5.15 8.60 19.86
C SER A 377 6.55 8.91 20.37
N VAL A 378 7.20 9.93 19.80
CA VAL A 378 8.52 10.43 20.23
C VAL A 378 8.50 11.11 21.60
N ASP A 379 7.32 11.46 22.10
CA ASP A 379 7.15 12.09 23.43
C ASP A 379 7.46 11.12 24.57
N SER A 380 7.32 9.82 24.30
CA SER A 380 7.74 8.75 25.22
C SER A 380 9.25 8.69 25.46
N ILE A 381 10.06 9.28 24.57
CA ILE A 381 11.51 9.28 24.66
C ILE A 381 11.95 10.48 25.51
N LYS A 382 12.57 10.19 26.65
CA LYS A 382 13.11 11.19 27.56
C LYS A 382 14.55 11.54 27.19
N LYS A 383 14.99 12.74 27.58
CA LYS A 383 16.38 13.16 27.49
C LYS A 383 16.93 13.35 28.90
N ASN A 384 18.03 12.67 29.23
CA ASN A 384 18.78 12.98 30.44
C ASN A 384 19.70 14.17 30.10
N GLU A 385 19.39 15.36 30.63
CA GLU A 385 20.13 16.58 30.27
C GLU A 385 21.58 16.57 30.76
N ARG A 386 21.85 15.95 31.92
CA ARG A 386 23.21 15.87 32.49
C ARG A 386 24.13 15.01 31.63
N LEU A 387 23.62 13.87 31.16
CA LEU A 387 24.39 12.90 30.37
C LEU A 387 24.23 13.13 28.85
N ASN A 388 23.30 14.00 28.46
CA ASN A 388 22.92 14.29 27.08
C ASN A 388 22.58 13.01 26.26
N ILE A 389 21.83 12.09 26.88
CA ILE A 389 21.37 10.84 26.23
C ILE A 389 19.85 10.81 26.09
N PHE A 390 19.37 10.22 24.99
CA PHE A 390 17.96 9.90 24.81
C PHE A 390 17.69 8.47 25.26
N TYR A 391 16.61 8.26 26.01
CA TYR A 391 16.23 6.96 26.49
C TYR A 391 14.71 6.80 26.59
N ARG A 392 14.25 5.55 26.54
CA ARG A 392 12.87 5.16 26.86
C ARG A 392 12.90 3.95 27.79
N LEU A 393 12.14 4.04 28.87
CA LEU A 393 11.89 2.90 29.75
C LEU A 393 10.70 2.11 29.18
N ILE A 394 10.91 0.84 28.88
CA ILE A 394 9.86 -0.09 28.44
C ILE A 394 8.96 -0.40 29.61
N GLN A 395 7.71 0.05 29.55
CA GLN A 395 6.74 -0.16 30.62
C GLN A 395 6.19 -1.61 30.58
N PRO A 396 5.62 -2.13 31.68
CA PRO A 396 4.96 -3.44 31.68
C PRO A 396 3.92 -3.59 30.56
N ASP A 397 3.18 -2.52 30.26
CA ASP A 397 2.19 -2.49 29.18
C ASP A 397 2.81 -2.56 27.77
N ASP A 398 4.10 -2.30 27.62
CA ASP A 398 4.82 -2.44 26.35
C ASP A 398 5.34 -3.88 26.13
N LEU A 399 5.36 -4.73 27.16
CA LEU A 399 5.93 -6.09 27.10
C LEU A 399 5.03 -7.04 26.30
N ASN A 400 5.66 -8.04 25.68
CA ASN A 400 5.02 -9.10 24.90
C ASN A 400 4.15 -8.60 23.73
N LYS A 401 4.35 -7.35 23.31
CA LYS A 401 3.68 -6.73 22.17
C LYS A 401 4.68 -6.45 21.06
N LYS A 402 4.22 -6.60 19.81
CA LYS A 402 4.95 -6.15 18.64
C LYS A 402 4.69 -4.67 18.43
N HIS A 403 5.76 -3.89 18.40
CA HIS A 403 5.72 -2.46 18.19
C HIS A 403 6.26 -2.10 16.81
N SER A 404 5.60 -1.16 16.14
CA SER A 404 6.17 -0.53 14.96
C SER A 404 7.38 0.32 15.37
N PHE A 405 8.53 0.06 14.77
CA PHE A 405 9.81 0.67 15.07
C PHE A 405 10.31 1.48 13.88
N ARG A 406 10.26 2.81 13.98
CA ARG A 406 10.50 3.74 12.88
C ARG A 406 11.32 4.94 13.33
N CYS A 407 11.95 5.63 12.38
CA CYS A 407 12.62 6.90 12.64
C CYS A 407 11.61 8.03 12.55
N LEU A 408 11.43 8.75 13.66
CA LEU A 408 10.49 9.86 13.79
C LEU A 408 11.23 11.13 14.24
N SER A 409 10.72 12.29 13.83
CA SER A 409 11.23 13.60 14.16
C SER A 409 10.72 14.08 15.53
N LYS A 410 11.62 14.44 16.43
CA LYS A 410 11.32 15.20 17.64
C LYS A 410 11.76 16.64 17.45
N VAL A 411 10.80 17.55 17.29
CA VAL A 411 11.10 18.99 17.11
C VAL A 411 11.50 19.63 18.43
N ASN A 412 12.34 20.67 18.38
CA ASN A 412 12.70 21.43 19.58
C ASN A 412 11.46 22.12 20.19
N GLY A 413 11.31 22.04 21.52
CA GLY A 413 10.20 22.62 22.26
C GLY A 413 9.08 21.60 22.56
N THR A 414 7.85 22.09 22.74
CA THR A 414 6.68 21.21 22.90
C THR A 414 6.42 20.50 21.58
N ASN A 415 6.77 19.23 21.53
CA ASN A 415 6.54 18.41 20.35
C ASN A 415 5.03 18.32 20.08
N LYS A 416 4.66 18.45 18.80
CA LYS A 416 3.28 18.31 18.36
C LYS A 416 3.19 17.01 17.56
N ALA A 417 2.19 16.19 17.85
CA ALA A 417 2.03 14.87 17.22
C ALA A 417 2.10 14.94 15.67
N HIS A 418 1.52 15.99 15.08
CA HIS A 418 1.55 16.20 13.62
C HIS A 418 2.93 16.54 13.03
N MET A 419 3.97 16.70 13.86
CA MET A 419 5.35 16.95 13.45
C MET A 419 6.23 15.69 13.50
N GLU A 420 5.74 14.59 14.06
CA GLU A 420 6.55 13.38 14.26
C GLU A 420 7.07 12.78 12.95
N GLU A 421 6.36 12.99 11.85
CA GLU A 421 6.79 12.52 10.53
C GLU A 421 7.41 13.61 9.65
N PHE A 422 7.72 14.79 10.19
CA PHE A 422 8.13 15.96 9.40
C PHE A 422 9.29 15.69 8.43
N TYR A 423 10.29 14.91 8.84
CA TYR A 423 11.43 14.55 7.99
C TYR A 423 11.35 13.14 7.40
N SER A 424 10.25 12.41 7.62
CA SER A 424 10.10 11.01 7.18
C SER A 424 10.19 10.80 5.66
N ARG A 425 10.00 11.87 4.86
CA ARG A 425 10.02 11.85 3.39
C ARG A 425 11.26 12.46 2.77
N THR A 426 12.17 13.03 3.56
CA THR A 426 13.38 13.68 3.03
C THR A 426 14.54 12.70 2.84
N ALA A 427 14.43 11.49 3.41
CA ALA A 427 15.36 10.40 3.17
C ALA A 427 14.66 9.06 3.43
N LYS A 428 15.25 7.97 2.96
CA LYS A 428 14.85 6.63 3.38
C LYS A 428 15.58 6.29 4.68
N PHE A 429 14.85 5.82 5.68
CA PHE A 429 15.42 5.50 6.99
C PHE A 429 15.53 3.98 7.25
N SER A 430 16.56 3.62 7.99
CA SER A 430 16.75 2.32 8.62
C SER A 430 17.16 2.52 10.08
N ILE A 431 16.89 1.55 10.94
CA ILE A 431 17.35 1.57 12.34
C ILE A 431 18.37 0.45 12.52
N LYS A 432 19.50 0.76 13.15
CA LYS A 432 20.53 -0.21 13.51
C LYS A 432 20.59 -0.37 15.02
N SER A 433 20.72 -1.60 15.48
CA SER A 433 21.19 -1.88 16.84
C SER A 433 22.68 -1.58 16.92
N GLU A 434 23.11 -0.89 17.97
CA GLU A 434 24.53 -0.72 18.27
C GLU A 434 25.11 -1.98 18.95
N GLU A 435 24.27 -2.78 19.62
CA GLU A 435 24.71 -4.03 20.27
C GLU A 435 24.93 -5.16 19.24
N ASP A 436 24.10 -5.23 18.19
CA ASP A 436 24.29 -6.17 17.08
C ASP A 436 24.11 -5.44 15.73
N PRO A 437 25.22 -5.02 15.09
CA PRO A 437 25.19 -4.30 13.82
C PRO A 437 24.54 -5.07 12.66
N ASN A 438 24.36 -6.40 12.79
CA ASN A 438 23.67 -7.21 11.79
C ASN A 438 22.15 -7.07 11.86
N ILE A 439 21.62 -6.64 13.02
CA ILE A 439 20.19 -6.35 13.19
C ILE A 439 19.90 -4.96 12.60
N VAL A 440 19.28 -4.99 11.42
CA VAL A 440 18.85 -3.78 10.71
C VAL A 440 17.34 -3.82 10.49
N TYR A 441 16.65 -2.85 11.08
CA TYR A 441 15.23 -2.61 10.84
C TYR A 441 15.08 -1.67 9.65
N THR A 442 14.19 -2.04 8.73
CA THR A 442 13.90 -1.31 7.51
C THR A 442 12.40 -1.11 7.39
N SER A 443 11.93 -0.33 6.42
CA SER A 443 10.48 -0.13 6.22
C SER A 443 9.68 -1.44 6.04
N SER A 444 10.29 -2.52 5.55
CA SER A 444 9.67 -3.85 5.40
C SER A 444 9.89 -4.79 6.60
N LYS A 445 10.80 -4.44 7.51
CA LYS A 445 11.11 -5.17 8.75
C LYS A 445 11.21 -4.15 9.88
N ASN A 446 10.07 -3.60 10.27
CA ASN A 446 9.95 -2.48 11.20
C ASN A 446 9.21 -2.89 12.48
N GLU A 447 9.31 -4.14 12.91
CA GLU A 447 8.70 -4.60 14.16
C GLU A 447 9.79 -4.97 15.17
N ILE A 448 9.61 -4.52 16.42
CA ILE A 448 10.41 -4.91 17.58
C ILE A 448 9.48 -5.37 18.70
N ALA A 449 9.91 -6.33 19.52
CA ALA A 449 9.15 -6.78 20.67
C ALA A 449 10.09 -6.95 21.87
N PHE A 450 9.65 -6.47 23.03
CA PHE A 450 10.35 -6.65 24.30
C PHE A 450 9.62 -7.77 25.04
N ILE A 451 10.30 -8.87 25.31
CA ILE A 451 9.71 -10.04 25.96
C ILE A 451 9.93 -9.92 27.46
N ASP A 452 8.91 -10.25 28.24
CA ASP A 452 9.01 -10.19 29.70
C ASP A 452 10.17 -11.04 30.21
N LYS A 453 10.96 -10.46 31.12
CA LYS A 453 12.21 -11.00 31.67
C LYS A 453 13.31 -11.32 30.64
N GLU A 454 13.19 -11.05 29.35
CA GLU A 454 14.29 -11.31 28.40
C GLU A 454 15.12 -10.05 28.16
N ILE A 455 16.45 -10.18 28.23
CA ILE A 455 17.41 -9.08 27.97
C ILE A 455 17.47 -8.72 26.48
N LYS A 456 17.02 -9.62 25.60
CA LYS A 456 17.06 -9.44 24.14
C LYS A 456 16.27 -8.18 23.72
N ASN A 457 16.81 -7.46 22.73
CA ASN A 457 16.27 -6.22 22.15
C ASN A 457 16.35 -4.97 23.04
N TYR A 458 16.76 -5.08 24.31
CA TYR A 458 17.21 -3.91 25.07
C TYR A 458 18.59 -3.46 24.57
N GLY A 459 18.89 -2.17 24.70
CA GLY A 459 20.13 -1.58 24.22
C GLY A 459 19.91 -0.28 23.46
N SER A 460 20.94 0.16 22.75
CA SER A 460 20.91 1.41 22.00
C SER A 460 20.69 1.20 20.50
N TYR A 461 19.89 2.12 19.93
CA TYR A 461 19.53 2.09 18.52
C TYR A 461 19.77 3.45 17.89
N ARG A 462 20.11 3.45 16.60
CA ARG A 462 20.33 4.68 15.83
C ARG A 462 19.66 4.63 14.47
N CYS A 463 19.07 5.76 14.08
CA CYS A 463 18.58 5.97 12.73
C CYS A 463 19.74 6.20 11.75
N LYS A 464 19.64 5.58 10.58
CA LYS A 464 20.55 5.78 9.45
C LYS A 464 19.76 6.12 8.21
N GLU A 465 20.17 7.21 7.55
CA GLU A 465 19.61 7.68 6.30
C GLU A 465 20.25 6.98 5.08
N SER A 466 19.46 6.83 4.02
CA SER A 466 19.90 6.55 2.66
C SER A 466 19.09 7.39 1.69
N ASP A 467 19.66 7.69 0.53
CA ASP A 467 19.02 8.51 -0.51
C ASP A 467 18.47 9.86 0.00
N PRO A 468 19.23 10.64 0.78
CA PRO A 468 18.76 11.93 1.27
C PRO A 468 18.59 12.92 0.11
N ILE A 469 17.48 13.64 0.09
CA ILE A 469 17.26 14.77 -0.81
C ILE A 469 17.77 16.08 -0.20
N SER A 470 17.79 17.16 -0.97
CA SER A 470 18.31 18.47 -0.55
C SER A 470 17.62 19.07 0.69
N LEU A 471 16.39 18.65 1.00
CA LEU A 471 15.67 19.06 2.20
C LEU A 471 16.13 18.35 3.49
N PHE A 472 16.91 17.27 3.37
CA PHE A 472 17.58 16.62 4.50
C PHE A 472 18.87 17.38 4.82
N ASP A 473 18.74 18.49 5.55
CA ASP A 473 19.86 19.35 5.92
C ASP A 473 20.35 19.06 7.36
N LYS A 474 21.60 18.59 7.46
CA LYS A 474 22.27 18.25 8.73
C LYS A 474 22.51 19.45 9.64
N ASN A 475 22.34 20.68 9.15
CA ASN A 475 22.36 21.88 9.98
C ASN A 475 21.10 22.04 10.85
N PHE A 476 19.99 21.42 10.43
CA PHE A 476 18.71 21.46 11.15
C PHE A 476 18.35 20.10 11.77
N ILE A 477 18.95 19.02 11.28
CA ILE A 477 18.59 17.65 11.63
C ILE A 477 19.76 16.98 12.35
N THR A 478 19.51 16.41 13.53
CA THR A 478 20.43 15.46 14.17
C THR A 478 19.84 14.04 14.14
N MET A 479 20.71 13.03 14.21
CA MET A 479 20.33 11.62 14.32
C MET A 479 21.04 11.02 15.52
N ASP A 480 20.38 11.13 16.67
CA ASP A 480 20.90 10.70 17.95
C ASP A 480 20.47 9.25 18.24
N LYS A 481 21.29 8.56 19.03
CA LYS A 481 20.95 7.22 19.51
C LYS A 481 19.93 7.29 20.64
N VAL A 482 19.07 6.28 20.74
CA VAL A 482 18.10 6.13 21.82
C VAL A 482 18.34 4.80 22.52
N TYR A 483 18.43 4.85 23.85
CA TYR A 483 18.49 3.68 24.71
C TYR A 483 17.08 3.18 25.03
N TYR A 484 16.78 1.95 24.67
CA TYR A 484 15.59 1.24 25.12
C TYR A 484 15.98 0.39 26.32
N LEU A 485 15.49 0.81 27.49
CA LEU A 485 15.92 0.31 28.79
C LEU A 485 14.76 -0.38 29.50
N PRO A 486 15.04 -1.34 30.40
CA PRO A 486 14.04 -1.85 31.34
C PRO A 486 13.42 -0.75 32.19
N TYR A 487 12.19 -0.96 32.66
CA TYR A 487 11.62 -0.10 33.71
C TYR A 487 12.41 -0.26 35.03
N GLU A 488 12.30 0.73 35.91
CA GLU A 488 13.02 0.74 37.19
C GLU A 488 12.66 -0.48 38.04
N GLY A 489 13.68 -1.22 38.49
CA GLY A 489 13.51 -2.42 39.29
C GLY A 489 12.96 -3.63 38.53
N ALA A 490 13.08 -3.65 37.20
CA ALA A 490 12.66 -4.82 36.41
C ALA A 490 13.51 -6.06 36.72
N GLU A 491 12.85 -7.22 36.87
CA GLU A 491 13.53 -8.51 36.95
C GLU A 491 13.79 -9.05 35.54
N MET A 492 15.04 -9.43 35.28
CA MET A 492 15.50 -10.01 34.03
C MET A 492 16.06 -11.41 34.24
N LYS A 493 15.84 -12.28 33.27
CA LYS A 493 16.43 -13.62 33.22
C LYS A 493 17.92 -13.48 33.03
N PHE A 494 18.67 -14.17 33.88
CA PHE A 494 20.11 -14.27 33.74
C PHE A 494 20.47 -14.95 32.41
N VAL A 495 21.31 -14.28 31.60
CA VAL A 495 21.82 -14.83 30.33
C VAL A 495 23.25 -15.29 30.58
N GLU A 496 23.55 -16.57 30.37
CA GLU A 496 24.91 -17.06 30.52
C GLU A 496 25.80 -16.53 29.40
N SER A 497 26.89 -15.85 29.76
CA SER A 497 27.96 -15.51 28.84
C SER A 497 28.86 -16.74 28.63
N HIS A 498 29.08 -17.12 27.36
CA HIS A 498 30.03 -18.16 26.98
C HIS A 498 31.44 -17.69 27.35
N VAL A 499 32.03 -18.31 28.37
CA VAL A 499 33.46 -18.25 28.68
C VAL A 499 33.96 -19.66 28.47
N ASP A 500 35.06 -19.82 27.72
CA ASP A 500 35.57 -21.12 27.28
C ASP A 500 35.62 -22.17 28.41
N ASP A 501 35.02 -23.32 28.09
CA ASP A 501 34.66 -24.41 29.00
C ASP A 501 35.82 -24.91 29.86
N THR A 502 35.79 -24.61 31.16
CA THR A 502 36.48 -25.44 32.20
C THR A 502 35.86 -25.40 33.60
N TYR A 503 34.89 -24.51 33.90
CA TYR A 503 34.38 -24.37 35.27
C TYR A 503 32.92 -24.85 35.38
N GLN A 504 32.70 -25.90 36.18
CA GLN A 504 31.38 -26.31 36.63
C GLN A 504 30.73 -25.16 37.43
N SER A 505 29.60 -24.66 36.91
CA SER A 505 28.64 -23.75 37.56
C SER A 505 29.23 -22.48 38.18
N ASP A 506 29.52 -21.46 37.36
CA ASP A 506 29.85 -20.11 37.83
C ASP A 506 28.67 -19.50 38.63
N ILE A 507 28.77 -19.54 39.96
CA ILE A 507 27.92 -18.81 40.90
C ILE A 507 28.35 -17.34 40.80
N GLY A 508 27.75 -16.55 39.92
CA GLY A 508 28.17 -15.17 39.72
C GLY A 508 27.22 -14.29 38.91
N CYS A 509 27.63 -13.04 38.74
CA CYS A 509 26.98 -12.04 37.91
C CYS A 509 27.78 -11.80 36.62
N ASN A 510 27.09 -11.49 35.52
CA ASN A 510 27.78 -10.83 34.39
C ASN A 510 28.23 -9.44 34.85
N LYS A 511 29.45 -9.04 34.50
CA LYS A 511 29.99 -7.71 34.84
C LYS A 511 29.23 -6.60 34.11
N GLN A 512 28.81 -6.86 32.88
CA GLN A 512 28.05 -5.92 32.07
C GLN A 512 27.11 -6.68 31.11
N TYR A 513 26.00 -6.04 30.74
CA TYR A 513 25.11 -6.42 29.65
C TYR A 513 25.22 -5.38 28.55
N GLU A 514 25.98 -5.72 27.51
CA GLU A 514 26.21 -4.88 26.34
C GLU A 514 26.55 -3.44 26.75
N THR A 515 26.06 -2.42 26.03
CA THR A 515 26.31 -1.01 26.41
C THR A 515 25.28 -0.40 27.37
N PHE A 516 24.33 -1.18 27.91
CA PHE A 516 23.18 -0.63 28.63
C PHE A 516 22.99 -1.09 30.08
N GLY A 517 23.79 -2.04 30.58
CA GLY A 517 23.75 -2.45 31.99
C GLY A 517 25.13 -2.72 32.54
N GLU A 518 25.55 -1.96 33.56
CA GLU A 518 26.80 -2.18 34.29
C GLU A 518 26.48 -2.70 35.70
N LEU A 519 27.17 -3.75 36.15
CA LEU A 519 26.92 -4.32 37.47
C LEU A 519 27.22 -3.28 38.56
N LYS A 520 26.21 -2.99 39.38
CA LYS A 520 26.30 -2.04 40.50
C LYS A 520 26.39 -2.76 41.85
N LYS A 521 25.65 -3.86 41.99
CA LYS A 521 25.55 -4.58 43.26
C LYS A 521 25.29 -6.07 43.01
N MET A 522 25.91 -6.92 43.82
CA MET A 522 25.64 -8.35 43.88
C MET A 522 25.19 -8.70 45.28
N THR A 523 23.99 -9.25 45.41
CA THR A 523 23.41 -9.73 46.67
C THR A 523 23.35 -11.25 46.65
N ILE A 524 23.99 -11.89 47.63
CA ILE A 524 23.94 -13.34 47.83
C ILE A 524 22.94 -13.64 48.94
N ILE A 525 21.87 -14.35 48.59
CA ILE A 525 20.82 -14.78 49.51
C ILE A 525 21.00 -16.28 49.75
N PHE A 526 21.15 -16.66 51.01
CA PHE A 526 21.32 -18.05 51.41
C PHE A 526 19.96 -18.71 51.67
N GLY A 527 19.89 -20.04 51.52
CA GLY A 527 18.71 -20.82 51.91
C GLY A 527 18.33 -20.63 53.38
N GLN A 528 17.08 -20.97 53.75
CA GLN A 528 16.52 -20.70 55.08
C GLN A 528 17.47 -21.07 56.23
N ASN A 529 17.73 -20.09 57.11
CA ASN A 529 18.52 -20.20 58.36
C ASN A 529 20.04 -20.46 58.22
N VAL A 530 20.67 -20.17 57.08
CA VAL A 530 22.12 -20.34 56.91
C VAL A 530 22.92 -19.09 57.32
N SER A 531 22.58 -17.91 56.81
CA SER A 531 23.22 -16.63 57.15
C SER A 531 22.47 -15.43 56.57
N ASP A 532 22.75 -14.23 57.08
CA ASP A 532 22.24 -12.98 56.52
C ASP A 532 22.71 -12.77 55.06
N PRO A 533 21.93 -12.08 54.21
CA PRO A 533 22.33 -11.78 52.85
C PRO A 533 23.61 -10.93 52.79
N ILE A 534 24.55 -11.33 51.93
CA ILE A 534 25.79 -10.56 51.71
C ILE A 534 25.58 -9.65 50.51
N SER A 535 25.88 -8.36 50.66
CA SER A 535 25.86 -7.37 49.58
C SER A 535 27.28 -6.93 49.23
N ILE A 536 27.63 -6.97 47.95
CA ILE A 536 28.93 -6.55 47.42
C ILE A 536 28.69 -5.46 46.37
N GLU A 537 29.36 -4.32 46.54
CA GLU A 537 29.24 -3.15 45.66
C GLU A 537 30.58 -2.73 45.03
N ASP A 538 31.71 -3.10 45.65
CA ASP A 538 33.05 -2.85 45.09
C ASP A 538 33.53 -4.06 44.29
N PHE A 539 33.68 -3.85 42.98
CA PHE A 539 34.20 -4.83 42.02
C PHE A 539 35.52 -4.37 41.38
N SER A 540 36.27 -3.50 42.07
CA SER A 540 37.52 -2.95 41.54
C SER A 540 38.65 -3.98 41.52
N ASN A 541 38.70 -4.85 42.55
CA ASN A 541 39.73 -5.88 42.72
C ASN A 541 39.09 -7.20 43.16
N SER A 542 39.77 -8.33 42.88
CA SER A 542 39.39 -9.62 43.44
C SER A 542 39.62 -9.65 44.96
N THR A 543 38.81 -10.43 45.66
CA THR A 543 38.87 -10.58 47.12
C THR A 543 38.79 -12.06 47.50
N ASP A 544 38.80 -12.35 48.80
CA ASP A 544 38.55 -13.70 49.30
C ASP A 544 37.10 -14.17 49.03
N THR A 545 36.17 -13.24 48.81
CA THR A 545 34.75 -13.53 48.56
C THR A 545 34.37 -13.56 47.08
N ILE A 546 35.09 -12.82 46.23
CA ILE A 546 34.80 -12.75 44.79
C ILE A 546 36.05 -12.92 43.92
N ASP A 547 35.86 -13.55 42.77
CA ASP A 547 36.83 -13.56 41.68
C ASP A 547 36.30 -12.73 40.50
N ILE A 548 37.20 -12.01 39.84
CA ILE A 548 36.86 -11.18 38.67
C ILE A 548 37.51 -11.83 37.46
N LYS A 549 36.70 -12.51 36.65
CA LYS A 549 37.14 -13.14 35.40
C LYS A 549 36.54 -12.40 34.22
N GLU A 550 37.10 -12.59 33.04
CA GLU A 550 36.73 -11.85 31.83
C GLU A 550 35.20 -11.82 31.61
N GLY A 551 34.59 -10.66 31.84
CA GLY A 551 33.15 -10.45 31.72
C GLY A 551 32.26 -10.93 32.88
N LYS A 552 32.80 -11.56 33.94
CA LYS A 552 32.03 -12.11 35.08
C LYS A 552 32.60 -11.76 36.45
N ILE A 553 31.71 -11.59 37.42
CA ILE A 553 32.01 -11.54 38.85
C ILE A 553 31.53 -12.83 39.48
N ILE A 554 32.45 -13.67 39.96
CA ILE A 554 32.18 -15.00 40.49
C ILE A 554 32.26 -14.95 42.01
N TYR A 555 31.23 -15.41 42.70
CA TYR A 555 31.21 -15.57 44.14
C TYR A 555 31.90 -16.88 44.54
N LYS A 556 32.73 -16.83 45.59
CA LYS A 556 33.40 -17.98 46.20
C LYS A 556 32.62 -18.45 47.43
N PRO A 557 31.70 -19.43 47.30
CA PRO A 557 30.89 -19.88 48.42
C PRO A 557 31.75 -20.60 49.47
N PRO A 558 31.44 -20.44 50.78
CA PRO A 558 31.99 -21.28 51.84
C PRO A 558 31.65 -22.77 51.62
N LYS A 559 32.49 -23.67 52.13
CA LYS A 559 32.38 -25.13 51.93
C LYS A 559 31.06 -25.78 52.40
N ASP A 560 30.27 -25.08 53.21
CA ASP A 560 29.05 -25.61 53.84
C ASP A 560 27.73 -25.03 53.31
N VAL A 561 27.78 -24.23 52.24
CA VAL A 561 26.57 -23.67 51.64
C VAL A 561 26.03 -24.62 50.56
N LEU A 562 24.79 -25.10 50.74
CA LEU A 562 24.15 -26.08 49.83
C LEU A 562 23.38 -25.42 48.66
N GLY A 563 23.06 -24.14 48.77
CA GLY A 563 22.40 -23.39 47.71
C GLY A 563 22.41 -21.90 47.98
N VAL A 564 22.56 -21.12 46.91
CA VAL A 564 22.52 -19.66 46.95
C VAL A 564 21.66 -19.12 45.83
N THR A 565 20.94 -18.05 46.13
CA THR A 565 20.28 -17.20 45.14
C THR A 565 21.11 -15.95 44.97
N ILE A 566 21.60 -15.72 43.76
CA ILE A 566 22.34 -14.51 43.43
C ILE A 566 21.39 -13.53 42.77
N GLU A 567 21.33 -12.33 43.32
CA GLU A 567 20.66 -11.18 42.72
C GLU A 567 21.72 -10.16 42.29
N CYS A 568 21.75 -9.85 41.00
CA CYS A 568 22.69 -8.92 40.41
C CYS A 568 21.94 -7.65 40.00
N THR A 569 22.18 -6.52 40.65
CA THR A 569 21.60 -5.23 40.28
C THR A 569 22.53 -4.49 39.32
N TYR A 570 21.97 -4.03 38.20
CA TYR A 570 22.65 -3.32 37.14
C TYR A 570 22.20 -1.86 37.08
N LYS A 571 23.15 -0.94 36.86
CA LYS A 571 22.88 0.47 36.56
C LYS A 571 22.86 0.68 35.05
N THR A 572 21.85 1.38 34.55
CA THR A 572 21.77 1.76 33.13
C THR A 572 22.46 3.10 32.86
N PRO A 573 22.74 3.44 31.59
CA PRO A 573 23.20 4.77 31.21
C PRO A 573 22.27 5.91 31.62
N ALA A 574 20.98 5.65 31.84
CA ALA A 574 20.01 6.63 32.31
C ALA A 574 19.93 6.72 33.85
N GLU A 575 20.84 6.06 34.56
CA GLU A 575 20.89 5.97 36.02
C GLU A 575 19.70 5.22 36.67
N THR A 576 18.89 4.54 35.87
CA THR A 576 17.89 3.58 36.35
C THR A 576 18.54 2.25 36.69
N THR A 577 17.82 1.39 37.41
CA THR A 577 18.30 0.05 37.74
C THR A 577 17.37 -1.07 37.29
N PHE A 578 17.94 -2.24 37.03
CA PHE A 578 17.23 -3.51 36.85
C PHE A 578 18.05 -4.61 37.52
N TYR A 579 17.47 -5.79 37.75
CA TYR A 579 18.21 -6.88 38.37
C TYR A 579 18.00 -8.21 37.65
N THR A 580 18.95 -9.12 37.82
CA THR A 580 18.81 -10.53 37.41
C THR A 580 18.90 -11.44 38.60
N ARG A 581 18.15 -12.55 38.57
CA ARG A 581 18.16 -13.57 39.63
C ARG A 581 18.60 -14.91 39.07
N LYS A 582 19.50 -15.60 39.79
CA LYS A 582 19.94 -16.97 39.49
C LYS A 582 19.97 -17.79 40.76
N ASP A 583 19.21 -18.88 40.78
CA ASP A 583 19.29 -19.89 41.83
C ASP A 583 20.33 -20.93 41.45
N THR A 584 21.27 -21.22 42.34
CA THR A 584 22.30 -22.24 42.13
C THR A 584 22.34 -23.22 43.30
N PHE A 585 22.35 -24.51 42.98
CA PHE A 585 22.47 -25.59 43.94
C PHE A 585 23.89 -26.15 43.90
N ILE A 586 24.54 -26.24 45.07
CA ILE A 586 25.89 -26.79 45.19
C ILE A 586 25.74 -28.24 45.65
N SER A 587 25.95 -29.20 44.75
CA SER A 587 25.96 -30.61 45.12
C SER A 587 27.25 -30.95 45.86
N LYS A 588 27.17 -31.31 47.16
CA LYS A 588 28.30 -31.92 47.87
C LYS A 588 28.62 -33.27 47.20
N SER A 589 29.75 -33.38 46.49
CA SER A 589 30.31 -34.70 46.22
C SER A 589 30.79 -35.25 47.56
N HIS A 590 30.11 -36.25 48.09
CA HIS A 590 30.62 -37.00 49.23
C HIS A 590 31.89 -37.71 48.76
N ASP A 591 33.05 -37.11 49.02
CA ASP A 591 34.33 -37.81 48.98
C ASP A 591 34.32 -38.82 50.12
N THR A 592 33.84 -40.04 49.85
CA THR A 592 34.13 -41.18 50.70
C THR A 592 35.61 -41.47 50.55
N GLY A 593 36.41 -40.90 51.46
CA GLY A 593 37.83 -41.15 51.59
C GLY A 593 38.11 -42.61 51.88
N VAL A 594 38.37 -43.40 50.83
CA VAL A 594 39.14 -44.63 50.92
C VAL A 594 40.45 -44.37 50.20
N LYS A 595 41.50 -44.09 50.99
CA LYS A 595 42.89 -44.12 50.53
C LYS A 595 43.22 -45.54 50.08
N ASN A 596 43.14 -45.82 48.79
CA ASN A 596 43.85 -46.92 48.18
C ASN A 596 44.79 -46.36 47.11
N ASN A 597 46.08 -46.39 47.44
CA ASN A 597 47.17 -46.18 46.49
C ASN A 597 47.10 -47.25 45.41
N ALA A 598 46.53 -46.90 44.27
CA ALA A 598 46.80 -47.59 43.01
C ALA A 598 46.65 -46.57 41.89
N THR A 599 47.76 -46.27 41.24
CA THR A 599 47.84 -45.58 39.96
C THR A 599 46.91 -46.29 38.97
N LYS A 600 45.72 -45.73 38.75
CA LYS A 600 44.80 -46.20 37.71
C LYS A 600 44.33 -45.01 36.91
N VAL A 601 44.83 -44.99 35.68
CA VAL A 601 44.46 -44.14 34.54
C VAL A 601 42.98 -43.79 34.61
N ILE A 602 42.69 -42.49 34.66
CA ILE A 602 41.34 -41.95 34.48
C ILE A 602 40.97 -42.14 33.00
N THR A 603 40.47 -43.31 32.65
CA THR A 603 39.62 -43.48 31.48
C THR A 603 38.37 -42.65 31.70
N LYS A 604 38.18 -41.63 30.85
CA LYS A 604 36.94 -40.89 30.71
C LYS A 604 35.77 -41.88 30.63
N GLU A 605 34.99 -41.95 31.70
CA GLU A 605 33.71 -42.61 31.70
C GLU A 605 32.77 -41.77 30.83
N LYS A 606 32.76 -42.07 29.53
CA LYS A 606 31.62 -41.75 28.68
C LYS A 606 30.43 -42.44 29.33
N VAL A 607 29.51 -41.65 29.86
CA VAL A 607 28.13 -42.08 30.06
C VAL A 607 27.61 -42.46 28.67
N VAL A 608 27.80 -43.72 28.31
CA VAL A 608 27.03 -44.39 27.27
C VAL A 608 25.70 -44.67 27.94
N THR A 609 24.79 -43.70 27.89
CA THR A 609 23.38 -44.06 27.84
C THR A 609 23.23 -44.94 26.62
N GLN A 610 23.27 -46.26 26.82
CA GLN A 610 22.84 -47.23 25.83
C GLN A 610 21.32 -47.11 25.73
N VAL A 611 20.84 -45.96 25.25
CA VAL A 611 19.53 -45.90 24.62
C VAL A 611 19.70 -46.77 23.39
N LYS A 612 19.09 -47.95 23.45
CA LYS A 612 18.87 -48.81 22.29
C LYS A 612 17.96 -48.05 21.33
N ASN A 613 18.54 -47.06 20.65
CA ASN A 613 17.91 -46.32 19.58
C ASN A 613 17.75 -47.32 18.43
N ASN A 614 16.57 -47.93 18.34
CA ASN A 614 16.04 -48.45 17.09
C ASN A 614 15.86 -47.25 16.15
N SER A 615 16.94 -46.68 15.62
CA SER A 615 16.93 -45.56 14.66
C SER A 615 16.81 -46.04 13.21
N THR A 616 16.87 -47.34 12.98
CA THR A 616 16.69 -47.96 11.66
C THR A 616 15.35 -47.60 10.98
N PRO A 617 14.20 -47.51 11.69
CA PRO A 617 12.92 -47.13 11.06
C PRO A 617 12.88 -45.67 10.58
N TRP A 618 13.51 -44.73 11.31
CA TRP A 618 13.48 -43.31 10.95
C TRP A 618 14.37 -42.99 9.75
N VAL A 619 15.52 -43.68 9.63
CA VAL A 619 16.38 -43.59 8.44
C VAL A 619 15.67 -44.15 7.20
N ILE A 620 14.96 -45.28 7.32
CA ILE A 620 14.14 -45.83 6.23
C ILE A 620 13.02 -44.85 5.84
N GLY A 621 12.37 -44.21 6.82
CA GLY A 621 11.35 -43.19 6.58
C GLY A 621 11.86 -41.97 5.79
N ILE A 622 13.06 -41.47 6.14
CA ILE A 622 13.68 -40.34 5.41
C ILE A 622 14.06 -40.74 3.99
N VAL A 623 14.59 -41.95 3.79
CA VAL A 623 14.94 -42.44 2.44
C VAL A 623 13.69 -42.58 1.56
N ILE A 624 12.59 -43.12 2.09
CA ILE A 624 11.31 -43.22 1.36
C ILE A 624 10.75 -41.82 1.04
N ALA A 625 10.84 -40.87 1.97
CA ALA A 625 10.38 -39.49 1.76
C ALA A 625 11.18 -38.78 0.65
N VAL A 626 12.50 -38.99 0.59
CA VAL A 626 13.36 -38.44 -0.46
C VAL A 626 13.02 -39.06 -1.82
N ILE A 627 12.80 -40.37 -1.89
CA ILE A 627 12.39 -41.06 -3.13
C ILE A 627 11.03 -40.54 -3.61
N LEU A 628 10.05 -40.39 -2.71
CA LEU A 628 8.73 -39.81 -3.03
C LEU A 628 8.87 -38.36 -3.53
N PHE A 629 9.68 -37.54 -2.87
CA PHE A 629 9.92 -36.17 -3.32
C PHE A 629 10.55 -36.12 -4.72
N CYS A 630 11.55 -36.96 -4.99
CA CYS A 630 12.17 -37.07 -6.31
C CYS A 630 11.17 -37.53 -7.38
N THR A 631 10.32 -38.52 -7.10
CA THR A 631 9.29 -38.96 -8.05
C THR A 631 8.26 -37.87 -8.35
N ILE A 632 7.82 -37.10 -7.34
CA ILE A 632 6.91 -35.96 -7.53
C ILE A 632 7.56 -34.90 -8.44
N VAL A 633 8.84 -34.56 -8.20
CA VAL A 633 9.56 -33.58 -9.03
C VAL A 633 9.67 -34.06 -10.47
N ILE A 634 9.95 -35.35 -10.70
CA ILE A 634 10.01 -35.94 -12.06
C ILE A 634 8.65 -35.89 -12.74
N VAL A 635 7.55 -36.24 -12.03
CA VAL A 635 6.19 -36.18 -12.58
C VAL A 635 5.78 -34.75 -12.91
N VAL A 636 6.07 -33.79 -12.03
CA VAL A 636 5.78 -32.36 -12.29
C VAL A 636 6.59 -31.85 -13.48
N ALA A 637 7.88 -32.16 -13.56
CA ALA A 637 8.71 -31.81 -14.70
C ALA A 637 8.17 -32.43 -16.01
N TYR A 638 7.78 -33.70 -15.98
CA TYR A 638 7.16 -34.39 -17.12
C TYR A 638 5.84 -33.72 -17.53
N LEU A 639 4.97 -33.36 -16.59
CA LEU A 639 3.70 -32.67 -16.86
C LEU A 639 3.92 -31.27 -17.45
N ILE A 640 4.94 -30.54 -16.99
CA ILE A 640 5.32 -29.23 -17.55
C ILE A 640 5.83 -29.41 -18.98
N VAL A 641 6.73 -30.37 -19.23
CA VAL A 641 7.24 -30.66 -20.58
C VAL A 641 6.12 -31.11 -21.51
N ARG A 642 5.17 -31.94 -21.04
CA ARG A 642 3.99 -32.37 -21.80
C ARG A 642 3.06 -31.19 -22.11
N ARG A 643 2.84 -30.26 -21.16
CA ARG A 643 2.07 -29.03 -21.40
C ARG A 643 2.74 -28.12 -22.43
N ILE A 644 4.08 -28.00 -22.39
CA ILE A 644 4.84 -27.19 -23.36
C ILE A 644 4.79 -27.84 -24.75
N LYS A 645 4.92 -29.16 -24.86
CA LYS A 645 4.76 -29.88 -26.15
C LYS A 645 3.34 -29.75 -26.71
N LYS A 646 2.30 -29.84 -25.87
CA LYS A 646 0.91 -29.67 -26.31
C LYS A 646 0.64 -28.27 -26.85
N ARG A 647 1.15 -27.22 -26.18
CA ARG A 647 1.04 -25.82 -26.66
C ARG A 647 1.84 -25.56 -27.95
N ARG A 648 2.90 -26.31 -28.23
CA ARG A 648 3.65 -26.19 -29.51
C ARG A 648 2.95 -26.90 -30.67
N ALA A 649 2.24 -28.01 -30.42
CA ALA A 649 1.47 -28.69 -31.45
C ALA A 649 0.17 -27.95 -31.82
N GLU A 650 -0.46 -27.26 -30.87
CA GLU A 650 -1.66 -26.45 -31.12
C GLU A 650 -1.34 -25.13 -31.87
N ASN A 651 -0.13 -24.58 -31.70
CA ASN A 651 0.32 -23.39 -32.42
C ASN A 651 0.94 -23.67 -33.80
N SER A 652 1.08 -24.93 -34.21
CA SER A 652 1.58 -25.33 -35.54
C SER A 652 0.49 -25.74 -36.52
N LEU A 653 -0.80 -25.64 -36.15
CA LEU A 653 -1.94 -26.05 -36.98
C LEU A 653 -2.90 -24.91 -37.36
N SER A 654 -2.55 -23.65 -37.11
CA SER A 654 -3.34 -22.49 -37.56
C SER A 654 -2.54 -21.57 -38.48
N LEU A 655 -2.10 -22.08 -39.63
CA LEU A 655 -1.63 -21.26 -40.75
C LEU A 655 -1.69 -22.04 -42.06
N SER A 656 -2.91 -22.26 -42.54
CA SER A 656 -3.19 -22.45 -43.96
C SER A 656 -4.69 -22.36 -44.16
N PHE A 657 -5.18 -21.20 -44.62
CA PHE A 657 -6.28 -21.04 -45.58
C PHE A 657 -6.58 -19.55 -45.71
N THR A 658 -6.19 -18.96 -46.83
CA THR A 658 -7.08 -18.25 -47.78
C THR A 658 -6.21 -17.65 -48.86
N GLY A 659 -6.25 -18.26 -50.04
CA GLY A 659 -5.99 -17.57 -51.28
C GLY A 659 -7.21 -16.78 -51.75
N VAL A 660 -6.99 -16.10 -52.87
CA VAL A 660 -7.96 -15.55 -53.84
C VAL A 660 -8.23 -14.04 -53.76
N SER A 661 -7.44 -13.35 -54.60
CA SER A 661 -7.73 -12.24 -55.53
C SER A 661 -8.35 -10.92 -55.00
N ASN A 662 -7.68 -9.80 -55.29
CA ASN A 662 -8.11 -9.00 -56.43
C ASN A 662 -7.05 -8.03 -56.97
N LEU A 663 -7.13 -7.91 -58.29
CA LEU A 663 -6.30 -7.23 -59.24
C LEU A 663 -6.85 -5.80 -59.41
N SER A 664 -6.04 -4.75 -59.25
CA SER A 664 -6.25 -3.50 -60.00
C SER A 664 -4.98 -2.66 -60.07
N LYS A 665 -4.51 -2.52 -61.31
CA LYS A 665 -3.47 -1.60 -61.78
C LYS A 665 -3.89 -0.14 -61.58
N SER A 666 -2.97 0.73 -61.18
CA SER A 666 -2.79 2.02 -61.86
C SER A 666 -1.39 2.60 -61.60
N SER A 667 -0.85 3.18 -62.65
CA SER A 667 0.54 3.55 -62.89
C SER A 667 0.81 5.06 -62.80
N SER A 668 1.98 5.45 -62.29
CA SER A 668 2.79 6.60 -62.79
C SER A 668 4.21 6.49 -62.18
N LYS A 669 5.25 6.08 -62.96
CA LYS A 669 6.30 6.91 -63.62
C LYS A 669 6.82 8.04 -62.71
N GLY A 670 8.10 8.26 -62.44
CA GLY A 670 9.43 7.72 -62.79
C GLY A 670 10.44 8.52 -61.92
N SER A 671 11.68 8.13 -61.66
CA SER A 671 12.75 7.89 -62.63
C SER A 671 14.07 7.56 -61.88
N ARG A 672 14.88 6.71 -62.55
CA ARG A 672 16.37 6.67 -62.62
C ARG A 672 17.17 6.54 -61.30
N SER A 673 18.20 5.70 -61.16
CA SER A 673 18.93 4.84 -62.10
C SER A 673 19.98 4.01 -61.35
N MET A 674 20.22 2.79 -61.84
CA MET A 674 21.50 2.06 -61.93
C MET A 674 22.25 1.71 -60.64
N SER A 675 22.20 0.43 -60.21
CA SER A 675 23.14 -0.67 -60.55
C SER A 675 24.35 -0.68 -59.61
N GLY A 676 24.84 -1.76 -59.03
CA GLY A 676 24.50 -3.18 -59.07
C GLY A 676 25.66 -3.96 -58.45
N SER A 677 25.34 -5.13 -57.89
CA SER A 677 26.22 -6.30 -57.71
C SER A 677 27.41 -6.26 -56.72
N LYS A 678 27.21 -6.99 -55.62
CA LYS A 678 28.01 -8.14 -55.12
C LYS A 678 29.53 -8.10 -55.33
N SER A 679 30.31 -8.23 -54.24
CA SER A 679 30.91 -9.51 -53.82
C SER A 679 31.97 -9.38 -52.70
N LYS A 680 31.96 -10.39 -51.81
CA LYS A 680 33.08 -11.13 -51.19
C LYS A 680 34.34 -10.42 -50.63
N THR A 681 34.54 -10.64 -49.33
CA THR A 681 35.77 -11.06 -48.61
C THR A 681 37.13 -10.53 -49.07
N ARG A 682 37.96 -10.03 -48.13
CA ARG A 682 39.03 -10.81 -47.43
C ARG A 682 40.07 -9.88 -46.77
N GLY A 683 40.52 -10.29 -45.57
CA GLY A 683 41.86 -10.02 -45.03
C GLY A 683 42.08 -8.63 -44.44
N GLY A 684 42.92 -8.40 -43.44
CA GLY A 684 43.89 -9.20 -42.70
C GLY A 684 44.49 -8.22 -41.68
N SER A 685 44.55 -8.56 -40.40
CA SER A 685 45.64 -9.31 -39.76
C SER A 685 46.58 -8.38 -39.00
N ARG A 686 46.75 -8.74 -37.71
CA ARG A 686 47.99 -8.67 -36.92
C ARG A 686 48.52 -7.27 -36.58
N SER A 687 49.09 -7.02 -35.42
CA SER A 687 49.34 -7.81 -34.21
C SER A 687 50.01 -6.86 -33.21
N THR A 688 49.94 -7.20 -31.92
CA THR A 688 51.01 -7.03 -30.90
C THR A 688 51.57 -5.63 -30.66
N SER A 689 51.89 -5.16 -29.47
CA SER A 689 51.83 -5.60 -28.07
C SER A 689 52.74 -4.60 -27.34
N LYS A 690 52.50 -4.41 -26.03
CA LYS A 690 53.52 -4.01 -25.03
C LYS A 690 54.06 -2.57 -25.15
N SER A 691 53.66 -1.66 -24.26
CA SER A 691 54.05 -1.52 -22.85
C SER A 691 55.31 -0.69 -22.65
N ASN A 692 55.19 0.20 -21.65
CA ASN A 692 56.23 0.80 -20.82
C ASN A 692 56.90 2.10 -21.27
N ALA A 693 56.48 3.15 -20.56
CA ALA A 693 57.30 3.94 -19.64
C ALA A 693 58.47 4.76 -20.21
N SER A 694 58.37 6.07 -20.02
CA SER A 694 59.35 6.91 -19.31
C SER A 694 58.79 8.33 -19.31
N LYS A 695 58.54 8.93 -18.13
CA LYS A 695 59.48 9.75 -17.36
C LYS A 695 60.09 10.88 -18.20
N THR A 696 59.73 12.09 -17.78
CA THR A 696 60.53 13.30 -17.48
C THR A 696 59.77 14.50 -18.03
N ALA A 697 59.73 15.69 -17.45
CA ALA A 697 60.13 16.29 -16.19
C ALA A 697 59.93 17.79 -16.45
N ARG A 698 59.57 18.59 -15.43
CA ARG A 698 59.93 20.02 -15.26
C ARG A 698 59.60 20.96 -16.44
N SER A 699 59.07 22.16 -16.30
CA SER A 699 59.01 23.22 -15.30
C SER A 699 58.30 24.33 -16.10
N GLY A 700 57.39 25.14 -15.59
CA GLY A 700 57.49 25.95 -14.40
C GLY A 700 57.03 27.37 -14.75
N LYS A 701 56.50 28.06 -13.74
CA LYS A 701 56.42 29.53 -13.57
C LYS A 701 55.54 30.31 -14.56
N ASN A 702 54.36 30.74 -14.10
CA ASN A 702 54.12 32.03 -13.43
C ASN A 702 53.98 33.19 -14.41
N SER A 703 52.79 33.81 -14.46
CA SER A 703 52.67 35.25 -14.17
C SER A 703 51.22 35.66 -13.98
N LYS A 704 51.06 36.53 -12.97
CA LYS A 704 49.87 37.26 -12.58
C LYS A 704 49.68 38.49 -13.48
N SER A 705 48.43 38.79 -13.80
CA SER A 705 47.73 40.09 -13.70
C SER A 705 46.35 39.87 -14.36
N GLY A 706 45.24 40.52 -14.04
CA GLY A 706 44.94 41.65 -13.20
C GLY A 706 43.62 42.22 -13.73
N THR A 707 42.71 42.56 -12.81
CA THR A 707 41.64 43.58 -12.95
C THR A 707 40.40 43.36 -13.83
N ARG A 708 39.26 43.43 -13.12
CA ARG A 708 38.05 44.26 -13.32
C ARG A 708 37.00 43.90 -14.38
N SER A 709 35.79 43.74 -13.82
CA SER A 709 34.47 44.25 -14.25
C SER A 709 33.91 43.82 -15.60
N SER A 710 32.73 43.20 -15.60
CA SER A 710 31.44 43.89 -15.75
C SER A 710 30.33 42.88 -16.06
N ASN A 711 29.11 43.27 -15.69
CA ASN A 711 27.85 42.62 -15.97
C ASN A 711 27.75 42.10 -17.40
N PHE A 712 27.22 40.89 -17.61
CA PHE A 712 26.35 40.61 -18.75
C PHE A 712 25.50 39.34 -18.51
N THR A 713 24.19 39.58 -18.48
CA THR A 713 23.04 38.76 -18.92
C THR A 713 23.35 37.34 -19.38
N SER A 714 22.93 36.35 -18.58
CA SER A 714 22.91 34.94 -18.95
C SER A 714 21.62 34.60 -19.73
N ASN A 715 21.70 34.65 -21.05
CA ASN A 715 20.93 33.74 -21.90
C ASN A 715 21.87 32.60 -22.29
N THR A 716 21.61 31.39 -21.80
CA THR A 716 22.33 30.19 -22.25
C THR A 716 21.37 29.00 -22.31
N THR A 717 20.90 28.77 -23.53
CA THR A 717 20.49 27.47 -24.05
C THR A 717 21.51 26.39 -23.68
N ARG A 718 21.05 25.32 -23.03
CA ARG A 718 21.84 24.10 -22.85
C ARG A 718 21.06 22.89 -23.36
N ASN A 719 21.44 22.47 -24.56
CA ASN A 719 21.30 21.10 -25.05
C ASN A 719 21.88 20.14 -24.00
N SER A 720 21.06 19.23 -23.49
CA SER A 720 21.55 18.03 -22.81
C SER A 720 20.98 16.80 -23.52
N LYS A 721 21.92 15.94 -23.91
CA LYS A 721 21.74 14.71 -24.65
C LYS A 721 20.81 13.76 -23.91
N SER A 722 19.83 13.24 -24.64
CA SER A 722 18.98 12.13 -24.25
C SER A 722 19.82 10.88 -23.97
N THR A 723 19.66 10.31 -22.78
CA THR A 723 20.02 8.93 -22.49
C THR A 723 18.72 8.16 -22.27
N THR A 724 18.49 7.22 -23.17
CA THR A 724 17.41 6.22 -23.13
C THR A 724 17.57 5.36 -21.89
N SER A 725 16.65 5.49 -20.93
CA SER A 725 16.51 4.54 -19.82
C SER A 725 15.20 3.75 -19.99
N THR A 726 15.33 2.43 -19.85
CA THR A 726 14.29 1.44 -20.05
C THR A 726 13.38 1.35 -18.82
N ASN A 727 12.08 1.48 -19.06
CA ASN A 727 11.00 1.32 -18.10
C ASN A 727 11.04 -0.04 -17.37
N ARG A 728 11.17 0.00 -16.04
CA ARG A 728 10.70 -1.05 -15.12
C ARG A 728 10.18 -0.40 -13.84
N GLY A 729 8.92 0.03 -13.86
CA GLY A 729 8.20 0.42 -12.65
C GLY A 729 7.99 -0.80 -11.75
N LYS A 730 8.63 -0.80 -10.58
CA LYS A 730 8.32 -1.75 -9.50
C LYS A 730 7.39 -1.04 -8.53
N ASN A 731 6.14 -1.51 -8.46
CA ASN A 731 5.17 -1.12 -7.44
C ASN A 731 5.69 -1.53 -6.06
N TYR A 732 5.92 -0.55 -5.17
CA TYR A 732 6.18 -0.77 -3.75
C TYR A 732 5.07 -0.11 -2.93
N TYR A 733 3.94 -0.78 -2.75
CA TYR A 733 3.03 -0.54 -1.63
C TYR A 733 2.34 -1.86 -1.30
N ASN A 734 2.77 -2.50 -0.22
CA ASN A 734 2.07 -3.61 0.40
C ASN A 734 2.03 -3.38 1.91
N ASN A 735 0.81 -3.44 2.45
CA ASN A 735 0.47 -3.68 3.84
C ASN A 735 0.65 -2.53 4.84
N VAL A 736 -0.38 -1.67 4.92
CA VAL A 736 -0.84 -1.15 6.20
C VAL A 736 -2.28 -1.65 6.40
N LYS A 737 -2.47 -2.64 7.29
CA LYS A 737 -3.79 -2.98 7.81
C LYS A 737 -4.18 -1.88 8.81
N LEU A 738 -5.01 -0.94 8.38
CA LEU A 738 -5.79 -0.12 9.30
C LEU A 738 -7.09 -0.88 9.59
N ALA A 739 -7.23 -1.37 10.82
CA ALA A 739 -8.50 -1.86 11.31
C ALA A 739 -9.43 -0.64 11.52
N ALA A 740 -10.54 -0.59 10.79
CA ALA A 740 -11.62 0.34 11.06
C ALA A 740 -12.37 -0.10 12.33
N LYS A 741 -12.72 0.86 13.19
CA LYS A 741 -13.79 0.72 14.16
C LYS A 741 -15.08 1.23 13.53
#